data_AF-A0A959BBY9-F1
#
_entry.id   AF-A0A959BBY9-F1
#
_cell.length_a   1.000
_cell.length_b   1.000
_cell.length_c   1.000
_cell.angle_alpha   90.00
_cell.angle_beta   90.00
_cell.angle_gamma   90.00
#
_symmetry.space_group_name_H-M   'P 1'
#
loop_
_entity.id
_entity.type
_entity.pdbx_description
1 polymer ?
#
loop_
_entity_poly.entity_id
_entity_poly.type
_entity_poly.pdbx_seq_one_letter_code
_entity_poly.pdbx_strand_id
1 'polypeptide(L)'
;MRSLLYLVSCYLLLCLPLMGEHRRSAIETTSTPLAGIQTDDSFSVEDLVQDVFVSGACNTITNIRAIGDERGIGYFQNGGASIGIPRGVIIATGPVRNAVGPNTATDKSGDFLDNSGDPDLDIMATDNVSDAVGIEFDFMPLDSIVTFSYVFASEEYCEFVGSIYNDVFGFFIEGPGIEGEFSNNSKNVALIPGSDDFVSINSVNYQQNQAYYVRNELIDDAIICGLDITFNDFYNEIEYDGFTRKLTALLKLQPCQTYHIRLVVGDVGDNFYDSAVFLAAESFNLGGKIDISAGTGISPAAPALEGCQDAYFVFERQPGSNLQFPLTVNYTVSTISSALSGIDFDSLSGFVTIPSGQPFVQVPVNLINDGLPEPVEDIVLELDIPCACFTDTARMFIADSPPIAVRLDDFGVCENGATEISPQVEGGSAPYSYEWNTGQSGPYLDATANGPPVYAVTVYDACGNSAADSAAYFLAEPPEAFLSGEALVCEGDTVLLPLELTGSPPWSIVYSIDGVAQPEVTGIFNPNFGLPASLSGNYTLVQVRDAACEGYPSGQAVVEVHGVSLEVESNNISCPGATDGSIRVEITGGTPPFDYFWLENIGPGLSPEGLPEGAFHLIVTDGLGCRKELVVAIDSPSPIEGVMPDCGLLDEGQLLLSASGGTPPYMYSTDGDAFFDASWLEGLEAGQEYNLIIQDAAGCLFPQDFIMPASYEQMIVLPETMEASLGRRVLLQPQLNIPESLIGTIRWAPADGLSCTDCLWPELLPTEDNTYTLRVVDIYGCSAEASIYIQVNNEAAIFVPTAFSPNGDYINDRFTVYANTFQVKEIASFKIFDRWGGLLFERKNFPPNDEASGWDGASRGQPLNSGVYVYALEVELLNGGRQVVGGHVVLMR
;
A
#
# COMPACT_ATOMS: atom_id res chain seq x y z
N MET A 1 12.26 19.63 58.21
CA MET A 1 12.13 21.08 58.48
C MET A 1 12.48 21.83 57.21
N ARG A 2 11.60 22.75 56.81
CA ARG A 2 11.77 23.93 55.92
C ARG A 2 13.20 24.49 55.84
N SER A 3 13.72 25.12 54.77
CA SER A 3 13.08 25.85 53.65
C SER A 3 14.10 26.35 52.60
N LEU A 4 13.64 26.45 51.34
CA LEU A 4 13.86 27.45 50.25
C LEU A 4 15.27 27.73 49.65
N LEU A 5 15.39 27.56 48.32
CA LEU A 5 15.46 28.66 47.31
C LEU A 5 15.15 28.12 45.88
N TYR A 6 15.02 29.03 44.90
CA TYR A 6 14.12 29.04 43.71
C TYR A 6 14.77 28.72 42.33
N LEU A 7 13.87 28.50 41.32
CA LEU A 7 13.97 28.60 39.83
C LEU A 7 14.58 27.41 39.03
N VAL A 8 14.11 26.99 37.84
CA VAL A 8 12.94 27.26 36.96
C VAL A 8 12.85 26.12 35.91
N SER A 9 11.62 25.79 35.49
CA SER A 9 11.23 24.77 34.48
C SER A 9 11.66 25.06 33.03
N CYS A 10 11.74 24.02 32.20
CA CYS A 10 11.46 24.10 30.77
C CYS A 10 10.43 23.03 30.35
N TYR A 11 9.56 23.45 29.44
CA TYR A 11 8.37 22.79 28.88
C TYR A 11 8.72 21.89 27.69
N LEU A 12 7.98 20.79 27.47
CA LEU A 12 7.25 20.59 26.21
C LEU A 12 6.11 19.56 26.38
N LEU A 13 4.92 20.00 25.96
CA LEU A 13 3.62 19.31 25.91
C LEU A 13 3.56 18.37 24.67
N LEU A 14 2.98 17.16 24.78
CA LEU A 14 1.59 16.79 24.43
C LEU A 14 1.19 17.01 22.95
N CYS A 15 1.17 15.92 22.18
CA CYS A 15 0.16 15.62 21.16
C CYS A 15 0.06 14.09 20.99
N LEU A 16 -0.96 13.49 21.63
CA LEU A 16 -1.51 12.18 21.29
C LEU A 16 -2.78 12.45 20.48
N PRO A 17 -3.02 11.79 19.32
CA PRO A 17 -4.34 11.82 18.72
C PRO A 17 -5.25 10.89 19.52
N LEU A 18 -6.25 11.48 20.17
CA LEU A 18 -7.46 10.78 20.62
C LEU A 18 -8.27 10.41 19.38
N MET A 19 -8.18 9.17 18.92
CA MET A 19 -9.26 8.54 18.15
C MET A 19 -10.05 7.67 19.12
N GLY A 20 -11.29 8.07 19.37
CA GLY A 20 -12.22 7.34 20.22
C GLY A 20 -12.72 6.09 19.49
N GLU A 21 -12.21 4.93 19.87
CA GLU A 21 -12.88 3.66 19.58
C GLU A 21 -14.12 3.54 20.47
N HIS A 22 -15.28 3.92 19.95
CA HIS A 22 -16.55 3.40 20.45
C HIS A 22 -16.90 2.10 19.71
N ARG A 23 -16.07 1.05 19.84
CA ARG A 23 -16.50 -0.32 19.51
C ARG A 23 -17.38 -0.85 20.65
N ARG A 24 -18.70 -0.76 20.49
CA ARG A 24 -19.61 -1.57 21.29
C ARG A 24 -19.47 -3.02 20.84
N SER A 25 -18.88 -3.84 21.71
CA SER A 25 -18.88 -5.30 21.62
C SER A 25 -20.32 -5.80 21.44
N ALA A 26 -20.60 -6.41 20.29
CA ALA A 26 -21.75 -7.29 20.16
C ALA A 26 -21.51 -8.51 21.07
N ILE A 27 -22.56 -8.89 21.80
CA ILE A 27 -22.58 -10.02 22.72
C ILE A 27 -22.72 -11.27 21.85
N GLU A 28 -21.70 -12.13 21.81
CA GLU A 28 -21.80 -13.46 21.22
C GLU A 28 -22.77 -14.32 22.05
N THR A 29 -24.02 -14.39 21.61
CA THR A 29 -24.88 -15.54 21.90
C THR A 29 -24.62 -16.60 20.86
N THR A 30 -24.21 -17.78 21.31
CA THR A 30 -24.07 -19.00 20.50
C THR A 30 -25.37 -19.31 19.75
N SER A 31 -25.46 -18.92 18.49
CA SER A 31 -26.42 -19.40 17.51
C SER A 31 -25.66 -19.86 16.27
N THR A 32 -26.00 -21.03 15.76
CA THR A 32 -25.62 -21.57 14.45
C THR A 32 -25.44 -20.46 13.40
N PRO A 33 -24.36 -20.46 12.58
CA PRO A 33 -24.20 -19.47 11.53
C PRO A 33 -25.41 -19.56 10.60
N LEU A 34 -26.17 -18.46 10.52
CA LEU A 34 -27.25 -18.31 9.54
C LEU A 34 -26.58 -18.23 8.16
N ALA A 35 -26.95 -19.14 7.26
CA ALA A 35 -26.60 -19.03 5.85
C ALA A 35 -27.33 -17.81 5.25
N GLY A 36 -26.65 -17.04 4.38
CA GLY A 36 -27.23 -15.88 3.68
C GLY A 36 -26.77 -14.50 4.14
N ILE A 37 -27.21 -13.48 3.40
CA ILE A 37 -26.97 -12.06 3.68
C ILE A 37 -27.57 -11.70 5.03
N GLN A 38 -26.85 -10.89 5.80
CA GLN A 38 -27.35 -10.31 7.04
C GLN A 38 -27.37 -8.80 6.91
N THR A 39 -28.45 -8.17 7.37
CA THR A 39 -28.66 -6.72 7.30
C THR A 39 -28.88 -6.11 8.67
N ASP A 40 -28.46 -4.86 8.85
CA ASP A 40 -28.64 -4.07 10.07
C ASP A 40 -29.08 -2.64 9.71
N ASP A 41 -30.30 -2.27 10.13
CA ASP A 41 -30.94 -0.97 9.92
C ASP A 41 -30.70 0.01 11.08
N SER A 42 -29.79 -0.30 12.02
CA SER A 42 -29.51 0.53 13.19
C SER A 42 -28.41 1.60 13.00
N PHE A 43 -27.72 1.58 11.85
CA PHE A 43 -26.66 2.52 11.52
C PHE A 43 -27.23 3.83 10.99
N SER A 44 -26.60 4.96 11.32
CA SER A 44 -26.94 6.24 10.69
C SER A 44 -26.40 6.30 9.26
N VAL A 45 -27.02 7.11 8.40
CA VAL A 45 -26.54 7.30 7.02
C VAL A 45 -25.15 7.93 7.01
N GLU A 46 -24.85 8.79 7.97
CA GLU A 46 -23.52 9.34 8.18
C GLU A 46 -22.48 8.24 8.42
N ASP A 47 -22.75 7.29 9.32
CA ASP A 47 -21.84 6.17 9.62
C ASP A 47 -21.67 5.26 8.38
N LEU A 48 -22.75 4.97 7.66
CA LEU A 48 -22.71 4.12 6.47
C LEU A 48 -21.87 4.74 5.35
N VAL A 49 -21.99 6.05 5.11
CA VAL A 49 -21.19 6.73 4.09
C VAL A 49 -19.74 6.88 4.54
N GLN A 50 -19.50 7.35 5.75
CA GLN A 50 -18.16 7.72 6.21
C GLN A 50 -17.30 6.51 6.61
N ASP A 51 -17.89 5.50 7.25
CA ASP A 51 -17.16 4.40 7.86
C ASP A 51 -17.28 3.07 7.08
N VAL A 52 -18.27 2.93 6.19
CA VAL A 52 -18.49 1.70 5.42
C VAL A 52 -18.21 1.87 3.93
N PHE A 53 -18.85 2.82 3.24
CA PHE A 53 -18.82 2.89 1.77
C PHE A 53 -17.50 3.43 1.21
N VAL A 54 -16.85 4.36 1.91
CA VAL A 54 -15.74 5.17 1.39
C VAL A 54 -14.37 4.63 1.78
N SER A 55 -13.41 4.67 0.85
CA SER A 55 -11.98 4.46 1.14
C SER A 55 -11.19 5.76 1.01
N GLY A 56 -10.54 6.20 2.09
CA GLY A 56 -9.74 7.43 2.15
C GLY A 56 -9.91 8.24 3.43
N ALA A 57 -9.13 9.30 3.65
CA ALA A 57 -9.14 10.09 4.89
C ALA A 57 -9.86 11.46 4.80
N CYS A 58 -10.68 11.71 5.84
CA CYS A 58 -11.18 12.96 6.47
C CYS A 58 -11.84 14.08 5.62
N ASN A 59 -13.09 14.40 6.01
CA ASN A 59 -13.93 15.60 5.75
C ASN A 59 -14.07 16.14 4.31
N THR A 60 -13.71 15.37 3.28
CA THR A 60 -14.08 15.73 1.90
C THR A 60 -15.52 15.39 1.59
N ILE A 61 -16.19 14.59 2.42
CA ILE A 61 -17.61 14.28 2.32
C ILE A 61 -18.39 15.13 3.31
N THR A 62 -19.41 15.83 2.80
CA THR A 62 -20.28 16.70 3.60
C THR A 62 -21.72 16.58 3.13
N ASN A 63 -22.65 17.17 3.88
CA ASN A 63 -24.08 17.22 3.51
C ASN A 63 -24.70 15.84 3.25
N ILE A 64 -24.27 14.82 4.01
CA ILE A 64 -24.83 13.47 3.94
C ILE A 64 -26.28 13.50 4.39
N ARG A 65 -27.18 12.92 3.60
CA ARG A 65 -28.61 12.81 3.89
C ARG A 65 -29.20 11.54 3.29
N ALA A 66 -30.25 11.04 3.94
CA ALA A 66 -31.14 10.04 3.36
C ALA A 66 -32.15 10.69 2.39
N ILE A 67 -32.54 9.94 1.37
CA ILE A 67 -33.67 10.18 0.48
C ILE A 67 -34.69 9.06 0.79
N GLY A 68 -35.98 9.41 0.93
CA GLY A 68 -37.03 8.44 1.25
C GLY A 68 -37.06 8.00 2.71
N ASP A 69 -37.59 6.80 2.97
CA ASP A 69 -37.66 6.19 4.30
C ASP A 69 -36.33 5.57 4.73
N GLU A 70 -35.77 6.01 5.86
CA GLU A 70 -34.46 5.55 6.36
C GLU A 70 -34.42 4.05 6.69
N ARG A 71 -35.56 3.38 6.90
CA ARG A 71 -35.61 1.91 7.10
C ARG A 71 -35.20 1.14 5.85
N GLY A 72 -35.20 1.79 4.69
CA GLY A 72 -34.68 1.26 3.45
C GLY A 72 -33.16 1.41 3.31
N ILE A 73 -32.45 1.93 4.31
CA ILE A 73 -30.99 2.12 4.26
C ILE A 73 -30.34 1.36 5.42
N GLY A 74 -29.28 0.59 5.15
CA GLY A 74 -28.60 -0.14 6.21
C GLY A 74 -27.24 -0.70 5.83
N TYR A 75 -26.64 -1.40 6.78
CA TYR A 75 -25.41 -2.18 6.58
C TYR A 75 -25.76 -3.61 6.20
N PHE A 76 -24.96 -4.24 5.33
CA PHE A 76 -25.04 -5.68 5.10
C PHE A 76 -23.68 -6.37 5.20
N GLN A 77 -23.71 -7.67 5.51
CA GLN A 77 -22.55 -8.55 5.53
C GLN A 77 -22.93 -9.95 5.04
N ASN A 78 -21.91 -10.79 4.81
CA ASN A 78 -22.04 -12.17 4.36
C ASN A 78 -22.61 -12.33 2.94
N GLY A 79 -22.52 -11.30 2.08
CA GLY A 79 -22.97 -11.33 0.69
C GLY A 79 -21.94 -11.85 -0.32
N GLY A 80 -20.81 -12.37 0.15
CA GLY A 80 -19.70 -12.78 -0.72
C GLY A 80 -20.06 -13.99 -1.60
N ALA A 81 -20.79 -14.95 -1.04
CA ALA A 81 -21.24 -16.13 -1.75
C ALA A 81 -22.43 -15.84 -2.70
N SER A 82 -23.35 -14.95 -2.30
CA SER A 82 -24.55 -14.62 -3.07
C SER A 82 -24.31 -13.56 -4.15
N ILE A 83 -24.07 -12.32 -3.72
CA ILE A 83 -24.01 -11.14 -4.60
C ILE A 83 -22.57 -10.75 -4.99
N GLY A 84 -21.55 -11.51 -4.56
CA GLY A 84 -20.14 -11.24 -4.86
C GLY A 84 -19.58 -9.99 -4.16
N ILE A 85 -20.28 -9.50 -3.13
CA ILE A 85 -19.88 -8.39 -2.26
C ILE A 85 -19.95 -8.85 -0.80
N PRO A 86 -18.82 -8.97 -0.07
CA PRO A 86 -18.82 -9.57 1.26
C PRO A 86 -19.52 -8.73 2.33
N ARG A 87 -19.45 -7.39 2.22
CA ARG A 87 -20.09 -6.42 3.12
C ARG A 87 -20.23 -5.07 2.45
N GLY A 88 -21.11 -4.21 2.97
CA GLY A 88 -21.36 -2.91 2.37
C GLY A 88 -22.59 -2.18 2.90
N VAL A 89 -23.06 -1.22 2.10
CA VAL A 89 -24.30 -0.48 2.35
C VAL A 89 -25.39 -1.05 1.45
N ILE A 90 -26.58 -1.28 2.00
CA ILE A 90 -27.78 -1.66 1.26
C ILE A 90 -28.75 -0.48 1.25
N ILE A 91 -29.33 -0.20 0.09
CA ILE A 91 -30.40 0.77 -0.11
C ILE A 91 -31.53 0.04 -0.81
N ALA A 92 -32.74 0.05 -0.27
CA ALA A 92 -33.87 -0.72 -0.75
C ALA A 92 -35.17 0.10 -0.67
N THR A 93 -36.10 -0.17 -1.59
CA THR A 93 -37.44 0.44 -1.63
C THR A 93 -38.36 -0.12 -0.54
N GLY A 94 -37.92 -1.16 0.18
CA GLY A 94 -38.55 -1.70 1.38
C GLY A 94 -37.60 -1.80 2.57
N PRO A 95 -38.08 -2.21 3.77
CA PRO A 95 -37.22 -2.38 4.95
C PRO A 95 -36.06 -3.35 4.71
N VAL A 96 -34.81 -2.89 4.86
CA VAL A 96 -33.61 -3.69 4.54
C VAL A 96 -33.50 -4.98 5.34
N ARG A 97 -34.10 -5.04 6.54
CA ARG A 97 -34.21 -6.26 7.36
C ARG A 97 -34.92 -7.43 6.67
N ASN A 98 -35.67 -7.14 5.60
CA ASN A 98 -36.41 -8.12 4.81
C ASN A 98 -35.64 -8.54 3.55
N ALA A 99 -34.46 -7.96 3.26
CA ALA A 99 -33.60 -8.41 2.17
C ALA A 99 -32.86 -9.74 2.47
N VAL A 100 -32.95 -10.21 3.72
CA VAL A 100 -32.35 -11.46 4.19
C VAL A 100 -33.18 -12.64 3.70
N GLY A 101 -32.54 -13.62 3.05
CA GLY A 101 -33.23 -14.83 2.61
C GLY A 101 -33.78 -15.69 3.77
N PRO A 102 -34.53 -16.75 3.47
CA PRO A 102 -34.75 -17.30 2.13
C PRO A 102 -35.81 -16.54 1.33
N ASN A 103 -35.62 -16.40 0.01
CA ASN A 103 -36.61 -15.88 -0.93
C ASN A 103 -37.95 -16.63 -0.75
N THR A 104 -39.00 -15.95 -0.29
CA THR A 104 -40.28 -16.59 0.02
C THR A 104 -41.45 -15.91 -0.66
N ALA A 105 -42.17 -16.69 -1.49
CA ALA A 105 -43.44 -16.48 -2.25
C ALA A 105 -44.59 -15.61 -1.66
N THR A 106 -44.41 -15.04 -0.49
CA THR A 106 -45.19 -13.92 0.05
C THR A 106 -44.66 -12.54 -0.39
N ASP A 107 -43.49 -12.48 -1.06
CA ASP A 107 -42.85 -11.46 -1.92
C ASP A 107 -43.47 -10.07 -1.89
N LYS A 108 -43.41 -9.47 -0.70
CA LYS A 108 -43.55 -8.03 -0.54
C LYS A 108 -42.65 -7.68 0.60
N SER A 109 -41.36 -7.43 0.33
CA SER A 109 -40.45 -7.07 1.42
C SER A 109 -40.89 -5.77 2.12
N GLY A 110 -41.88 -5.04 1.62
CA GLY A 110 -42.65 -4.06 2.38
C GLY A 110 -43.53 -3.18 1.50
N ASP A 111 -44.09 -2.15 2.12
CA ASP A 111 -44.63 -0.96 1.45
C ASP A 111 -44.31 0.19 2.42
N PHE A 112 -43.55 1.17 1.96
CA PHE A 112 -43.42 2.42 2.67
C PHE A 112 -44.63 3.26 2.31
N LEU A 113 -45.61 3.33 3.23
CA LEU A 113 -46.89 4.07 3.08
C LEU A 113 -46.74 5.61 2.89
N ASP A 114 -45.64 6.09 2.33
CA ASP A 114 -45.29 7.47 2.06
C ASP A 114 -45.42 7.87 0.57
N ASN A 115 -45.61 6.92 -0.37
CA ASN A 115 -45.67 7.14 -1.83
C ASN A 115 -44.56 8.10 -2.32
N SER A 116 -43.36 7.99 -1.77
CA SER A 116 -42.22 8.82 -2.16
C SER A 116 -41.73 8.44 -3.56
N GLY A 117 -41.44 9.43 -4.41
CA GLY A 117 -40.94 9.20 -5.77
C GLY A 117 -39.73 10.06 -6.07
N ASP A 118 -39.08 9.82 -7.21
CA ASP A 118 -37.89 10.58 -7.64
C ASP A 118 -38.00 11.09 -9.08
N PRO A 119 -37.87 12.42 -9.32
CA PRO A 119 -38.09 13.01 -10.63
C PRO A 119 -37.02 12.65 -11.67
N ASP A 120 -35.82 12.24 -11.25
CA ASP A 120 -34.76 11.82 -12.17
C ASP A 120 -34.91 10.34 -12.53
N LEU A 121 -35.35 9.51 -11.59
CA LEU A 121 -35.76 8.13 -11.89
C LEU A 121 -36.99 8.10 -12.82
N ASP A 122 -37.98 8.99 -12.64
CA ASP A 122 -39.17 9.12 -13.50
C ASP A 122 -38.82 9.34 -14.99
N ILE A 123 -37.64 9.90 -15.30
CA ILE A 123 -37.18 10.12 -16.68
C ILE A 123 -36.80 8.80 -17.36
N MET A 124 -36.32 7.82 -16.59
CA MET A 124 -35.86 6.51 -17.09
C MET A 124 -36.83 5.36 -16.77
N ALA A 125 -37.78 5.56 -15.87
CA ALA A 125 -38.82 4.60 -15.55
C ALA A 125 -39.87 4.47 -16.66
N THR A 126 -40.58 3.33 -16.70
CA THR A 126 -41.65 3.06 -17.67
C THR A 126 -43.04 3.47 -17.18
N ASP A 127 -43.20 3.73 -15.89
CA ASP A 127 -44.37 4.31 -15.22
C ASP A 127 -43.89 5.17 -14.02
N ASN A 128 -44.78 5.61 -13.13
CA ASN A 128 -44.41 6.39 -11.95
C ASN A 128 -43.48 5.61 -11.01
N VAL A 129 -42.47 6.30 -10.48
CA VAL A 129 -41.60 5.80 -9.41
C VAL A 129 -42.27 5.97 -8.05
N SER A 130 -42.25 4.89 -7.27
CA SER A 130 -42.71 4.76 -5.90
C SER A 130 -41.55 4.36 -4.97
N ASP A 131 -41.78 4.55 -3.68
CA ASP A 131 -40.93 4.21 -2.55
C ASP A 131 -39.43 4.48 -2.81
N ALA A 132 -39.13 5.65 -3.40
CA ALA A 132 -37.78 6.01 -3.80
C ALA A 132 -36.88 6.23 -2.57
N VAL A 133 -35.89 5.36 -2.39
CA VAL A 133 -34.94 5.40 -1.26
C VAL A 133 -33.53 5.61 -1.77
N GLY A 134 -32.74 6.39 -1.05
CA GLY A 134 -31.38 6.69 -1.47
C GLY A 134 -30.51 7.40 -0.45
N ILE A 135 -29.26 7.64 -0.83
CA ILE A 135 -28.32 8.47 -0.08
C ILE A 135 -27.82 9.59 -1.00
N GLU A 136 -27.68 10.79 -0.44
CA GLU A 136 -27.04 11.92 -1.12
C GLU A 136 -25.94 12.52 -0.25
N PHE A 137 -24.88 13.02 -0.90
CA PHE A 137 -23.83 13.75 -0.23
C PHE A 137 -22.99 14.55 -1.23
N ASP A 138 -22.30 15.57 -0.71
CA ASP A 138 -21.27 16.28 -1.44
C ASP A 138 -19.93 15.63 -1.16
N PHE A 139 -19.11 15.46 -2.19
CA PHE A 139 -17.73 15.02 -2.04
C PHE A 139 -16.77 15.82 -2.90
N MET A 140 -15.49 15.75 -2.52
CA MET A 140 -14.41 16.40 -3.25
C MET A 140 -13.30 15.37 -3.53
N PRO A 141 -13.12 14.93 -4.79
CA PRO A 141 -12.15 13.89 -5.12
C PRO A 141 -10.72 14.42 -5.05
N LEU A 142 -9.80 13.59 -4.58
CA LEU A 142 -8.35 13.82 -4.59
C LEU A 142 -7.70 13.25 -5.86
N ASP A 143 -8.38 12.34 -6.58
CA ASP A 143 -7.95 11.77 -7.85
C ASP A 143 -8.93 12.13 -8.99
N SER A 144 -8.42 12.11 -10.22
CA SER A 144 -9.20 12.31 -11.44
C SER A 144 -10.10 11.14 -11.80
N ILE A 145 -9.89 9.97 -11.18
CA ILE A 145 -10.71 8.77 -11.38
C ILE A 145 -11.26 8.30 -10.03
N VAL A 146 -12.58 8.33 -9.91
CA VAL A 146 -13.33 7.77 -8.78
C VAL A 146 -14.15 6.58 -9.28
N THR A 147 -14.21 5.53 -8.49
CA THR A 147 -14.89 4.27 -8.79
C THR A 147 -15.58 3.77 -7.54
N PHE A 148 -16.58 2.93 -7.71
CA PHE A 148 -17.11 2.05 -6.66
C PHE A 148 -17.82 0.87 -7.28
N SER A 149 -18.07 -0.18 -6.49
CA SER A 149 -18.74 -1.39 -6.96
C SER A 149 -20.12 -1.56 -6.35
N TYR A 150 -21.08 -2.07 -7.12
CA TYR A 150 -22.46 -2.25 -6.69
C TYR A 150 -23.16 -3.45 -7.34
N VAL A 151 -24.27 -3.90 -6.74
CA VAL A 151 -25.21 -4.89 -7.28
C VAL A 151 -26.62 -4.34 -7.14
N PHE A 152 -27.37 -4.26 -8.23
CA PHE A 152 -28.82 -4.00 -8.27
C PHE A 152 -29.64 -5.29 -8.19
N ALA A 153 -30.74 -5.32 -7.44
CA ALA A 153 -31.61 -6.47 -7.18
C ALA A 153 -33.10 -6.04 -7.18
N SER A 154 -34.01 -6.97 -7.51
CA SER A 154 -35.46 -6.73 -7.50
C SER A 154 -36.26 -8.04 -7.32
N GLU A 155 -37.41 -7.94 -6.66
CA GLU A 155 -38.44 -9.00 -6.55
C GLU A 155 -39.28 -9.11 -7.84
N GLU A 156 -39.13 -8.19 -8.80
CA GLU A 156 -39.92 -8.19 -10.04
C GLU A 156 -39.31 -9.06 -11.15
N TYR A 157 -38.12 -9.60 -10.90
CA TYR A 157 -37.56 -10.59 -11.78
C TYR A 157 -38.31 -11.91 -11.60
N CYS A 158 -38.67 -12.64 -12.64
CA CYS A 158 -38.42 -12.41 -14.05
C CYS A 158 -39.71 -12.03 -14.80
N GLU A 159 -40.86 -12.18 -14.18
CA GLU A 159 -42.18 -12.19 -14.80
C GLU A 159 -42.66 -10.81 -15.23
N PHE A 160 -42.09 -9.75 -14.65
CA PHE A 160 -42.39 -8.36 -15.01
C PHE A 160 -41.36 -7.75 -15.97
N VAL A 161 -40.34 -8.50 -16.37
CA VAL A 161 -39.38 -8.06 -17.41
C VAL A 161 -40.11 -7.75 -18.72
N GLY A 162 -39.89 -6.55 -19.23
CA GLY A 162 -40.51 -6.01 -20.45
C GLY A 162 -41.90 -5.42 -20.23
N SER A 163 -42.36 -5.34 -18.98
CA SER A 163 -43.64 -4.73 -18.60
C SER A 163 -43.49 -3.24 -18.26
N ILE A 164 -44.54 -2.65 -17.69
CA ILE A 164 -44.52 -1.28 -17.16
C ILE A 164 -43.84 -1.19 -15.79
N TYR A 165 -43.73 -2.31 -15.08
CA TYR A 165 -43.03 -2.39 -13.82
C TYR A 165 -41.58 -2.62 -14.12
N ASN A 166 -40.75 -1.60 -13.92
CA ASN A 166 -39.36 -1.59 -14.34
C ASN A 166 -38.53 -0.90 -13.29
N ASP A 167 -38.22 -1.59 -12.21
CA ASP A 167 -37.40 -1.02 -11.15
C ASP A 167 -36.07 -0.48 -11.69
N VAL A 168 -35.68 0.67 -11.14
CA VAL A 168 -34.58 1.48 -11.65
C VAL A 168 -33.60 1.85 -10.55
N PHE A 169 -32.32 1.85 -10.90
CA PHE A 169 -31.26 2.41 -10.08
C PHE A 169 -30.60 3.60 -10.78
N GLY A 170 -30.54 4.71 -10.06
CA GLY A 170 -29.92 5.96 -10.49
C GLY A 170 -28.66 6.24 -9.68
N PHE A 171 -27.53 6.38 -10.38
CA PHE A 171 -26.34 7.00 -9.82
C PHE A 171 -26.11 8.35 -10.50
N PHE A 172 -26.70 9.40 -9.93
CA PHE A 172 -26.63 10.74 -10.46
C PHE A 172 -25.45 11.50 -9.86
N ILE A 173 -24.66 12.12 -10.73
CA ILE A 173 -23.57 13.01 -10.34
C ILE A 173 -23.73 14.37 -11.01
N GLU A 174 -23.57 15.45 -10.24
CA GLU A 174 -23.50 16.82 -10.72
C GLU A 174 -22.24 17.52 -10.21
N GLY A 175 -21.75 18.49 -10.98
CA GLY A 175 -20.59 19.30 -10.60
C GLY A 175 -19.79 19.80 -11.80
N PRO A 176 -18.62 20.41 -11.57
CA PRO A 176 -17.81 21.02 -12.62
C PRO A 176 -17.42 20.03 -13.72
N GLY A 177 -17.75 20.40 -14.97
CA GLY A 177 -17.44 19.61 -16.16
C GLY A 177 -18.42 18.47 -16.45
N ILE A 178 -19.48 18.31 -15.66
CA ILE A 178 -20.55 17.35 -15.92
C ILE A 178 -21.71 18.07 -16.61
N GLU A 179 -22.14 17.53 -17.74
CA GLU A 179 -23.34 17.95 -18.47
C GLU A 179 -24.15 16.69 -18.81
N GLY A 180 -25.26 16.46 -18.11
CA GLY A 180 -26.17 15.35 -18.34
C GLY A 180 -27.63 15.79 -18.54
N GLU A 181 -28.49 14.81 -18.81
CA GLU A 181 -29.89 15.02 -19.19
C GLU A 181 -30.88 15.06 -18.02
N PHE A 182 -30.40 14.83 -16.80
CA PHE A 182 -31.22 14.78 -15.58
C PHE A 182 -31.23 16.14 -14.87
N SER A 183 -31.98 16.24 -13.76
CA SER A 183 -32.12 17.47 -12.98
C SER A 183 -30.75 18.04 -12.61
N ASN A 184 -30.67 19.38 -12.57
CA ASN A 184 -29.45 20.14 -12.32
C ASN A 184 -28.27 19.84 -13.28
N ASN A 185 -28.57 19.35 -14.49
CA ASN A 185 -27.58 18.86 -15.47
C ASN A 185 -26.75 17.67 -14.96
N SER A 186 -27.30 16.90 -14.02
CA SER A 186 -26.65 15.69 -13.53
C SER A 186 -26.63 14.60 -14.59
N LYS A 187 -25.69 13.66 -14.46
CA LYS A 187 -25.52 12.52 -15.36
C LYS A 187 -25.71 11.22 -14.56
N ASN A 188 -26.52 10.29 -15.08
CA ASN A 188 -26.56 8.92 -14.56
C ASN A 188 -25.34 8.13 -15.09
N VAL A 189 -24.58 7.53 -14.18
CA VAL A 189 -23.40 6.73 -14.48
C VAL A 189 -23.53 5.26 -14.03
N ALA A 190 -24.72 4.84 -13.59
CA ALA A 190 -25.07 3.43 -13.40
C ALA A 190 -25.35 2.78 -14.77
N LEU A 191 -24.27 2.56 -15.53
CA LEU A 191 -24.31 2.01 -16.88
C LEU A 191 -23.92 0.53 -16.91
N ILE A 192 -24.49 -0.19 -17.86
CA ILE A 192 -24.09 -1.58 -18.16
C ILE A 192 -22.71 -1.57 -18.83
N PRO A 193 -21.74 -2.39 -18.39
CA PRO A 193 -20.40 -2.35 -18.95
C PRO A 193 -20.38 -2.65 -20.45
N GLY A 194 -19.82 -1.70 -21.22
CA GLY A 194 -19.78 -1.76 -22.67
C GLY A 194 -21.02 -1.19 -23.38
N SER A 195 -21.98 -0.62 -22.64
CA SER A 195 -23.18 0.04 -23.17
C SER A 195 -23.36 1.47 -22.60
N ASP A 196 -24.25 2.23 -23.25
CA ASP A 196 -24.80 3.50 -22.74
C ASP A 196 -26.16 3.31 -22.04
N ASP A 197 -26.63 2.05 -21.89
CA ASP A 197 -27.89 1.73 -21.22
C ASP A 197 -27.76 1.82 -19.69
N PHE A 198 -28.79 2.34 -19.03
CA PHE A 198 -28.91 2.39 -17.57
C PHE A 198 -29.27 1.03 -16.98
N VAL A 199 -28.88 0.78 -15.74
CA VAL A 199 -29.25 -0.44 -15.00
C VAL A 199 -30.71 -0.37 -14.53
N SER A 200 -31.51 -1.32 -14.97
CA SER A 200 -32.92 -1.54 -14.58
C SER A 200 -33.29 -3.00 -14.84
N ILE A 201 -34.46 -3.45 -14.39
CA ILE A 201 -34.89 -4.84 -14.67
C ILE A 201 -35.11 -5.10 -16.15
N ASN A 202 -35.51 -4.10 -16.93
CA ASN A 202 -35.67 -4.23 -18.38
C ASN A 202 -34.34 -4.27 -19.14
N SER A 203 -33.26 -3.73 -18.57
CA SER A 203 -31.97 -3.66 -19.24
C SER A 203 -31.00 -4.77 -18.83
N VAL A 204 -31.10 -5.31 -17.61
CA VAL A 204 -30.31 -6.46 -17.14
C VAL A 204 -31.24 -7.57 -16.64
N ASN A 205 -31.47 -8.59 -17.46
CA ASN A 205 -32.38 -9.70 -17.14
C ASN A 205 -32.02 -10.97 -17.90
N TYR A 206 -32.89 -11.98 -17.78
CA TYR A 206 -32.76 -13.26 -18.48
C TYR A 206 -32.88 -13.15 -20.01
N GLN A 207 -33.28 -12.02 -20.60
CA GLN A 207 -33.35 -11.79 -22.04
C GLN A 207 -32.28 -10.79 -22.54
N GLN A 208 -31.99 -9.74 -21.79
CA GLN A 208 -31.08 -8.65 -22.13
C GLN A 208 -29.91 -8.58 -21.15
N ASN A 209 -28.68 -8.42 -21.65
CA ASN A 209 -27.48 -8.31 -20.82
C ASN A 209 -27.30 -9.45 -19.78
N GLN A 210 -27.75 -10.66 -20.11
CA GLN A 210 -27.71 -11.88 -19.28
C GLN A 210 -26.37 -12.16 -18.59
N ALA A 211 -25.24 -11.75 -19.20
CA ALA A 211 -23.91 -11.93 -18.60
C ALA A 211 -23.77 -11.22 -17.25
N TYR A 212 -24.57 -10.17 -17.03
CA TYR A 212 -24.63 -9.41 -15.80
C TYR A 212 -25.87 -9.74 -14.96
N TYR A 213 -26.76 -10.64 -15.38
CA TYR A 213 -27.93 -11.06 -14.61
C TYR A 213 -27.64 -12.34 -13.83
N VAL A 214 -28.00 -12.34 -12.55
CA VAL A 214 -27.97 -13.48 -11.65
C VAL A 214 -29.41 -13.75 -11.26
N ARG A 215 -29.83 -14.98 -11.55
CA ARG A 215 -31.19 -15.42 -11.30
C ARG A 215 -31.35 -15.87 -9.85
N ASN A 216 -32.46 -15.50 -9.23
CA ASN A 216 -32.86 -15.99 -7.93
C ASN A 216 -34.38 -16.22 -7.86
N GLU A 217 -35.04 -16.51 -8.99
CA GLU A 217 -36.50 -16.55 -9.06
C GLU A 217 -37.07 -17.78 -8.34
N LEU A 218 -38.31 -17.68 -7.90
CA LEU A 218 -39.09 -18.83 -7.45
C LEU A 218 -39.41 -19.79 -8.61
N ILE A 219 -39.76 -21.03 -8.26
CA ILE A 219 -40.06 -22.08 -9.25
C ILE A 219 -41.27 -21.69 -10.12
N ASP A 220 -42.29 -21.08 -9.53
CA ASP A 220 -43.50 -20.70 -10.26
C ASP A 220 -43.21 -19.56 -11.26
N ASP A 221 -42.38 -18.59 -10.88
CA ASP A 221 -42.00 -17.47 -11.74
C ASP A 221 -41.02 -17.90 -12.83
N ALA A 222 -40.07 -18.76 -12.49
CA ALA A 222 -39.23 -19.43 -13.48
C ALA A 222 -40.06 -20.17 -14.53
N ILE A 223 -41.18 -20.83 -14.17
CA ILE A 223 -42.09 -21.47 -15.12
C ILE A 223 -42.76 -20.43 -16.03
N ILE A 224 -43.19 -19.29 -15.48
CA ILE A 224 -43.84 -18.20 -16.23
C ILE A 224 -42.87 -17.64 -17.29
N CYS A 225 -41.61 -17.43 -16.91
CA CYS A 225 -40.57 -16.87 -17.79
C CYS A 225 -39.94 -17.90 -18.73
N GLY A 226 -40.27 -19.18 -18.58
CA GLY A 226 -39.67 -20.27 -19.35
C GLY A 226 -38.21 -20.55 -19.00
N LEU A 227 -37.81 -20.27 -17.76
CA LEU A 227 -36.49 -20.52 -17.19
C LEU A 227 -36.39 -21.95 -16.63
N ASP A 228 -35.16 -22.41 -16.36
CA ASP A 228 -34.92 -23.75 -15.82
C ASP A 228 -35.44 -23.85 -14.37
N ILE A 229 -36.13 -24.96 -14.06
CA ILE A 229 -36.78 -25.23 -12.77
C ILE A 229 -35.87 -25.98 -11.78
N THR A 230 -34.56 -25.97 -12.01
CA THR A 230 -33.55 -26.46 -11.05
C THR A 230 -33.55 -25.60 -9.79
N PHE A 231 -33.16 -26.21 -8.65
CA PHE A 231 -33.07 -25.49 -7.37
C PHE A 231 -32.14 -24.28 -7.53
N ASN A 232 -32.60 -23.13 -7.07
CA ASN A 232 -31.94 -21.85 -7.22
C ASN A 232 -30.80 -21.72 -6.19
N ASP A 233 -29.61 -21.35 -6.68
CA ASP A 233 -28.36 -21.35 -5.93
C ASP A 233 -28.37 -20.38 -4.74
N PHE A 234 -29.16 -19.29 -4.81
CA PHE A 234 -29.18 -18.24 -3.79
C PHE A 234 -30.51 -18.13 -3.04
N TYR A 235 -31.40 -19.10 -3.24
CA TYR A 235 -32.74 -19.12 -2.63
C TYR A 235 -32.71 -18.94 -1.12
N ASN A 236 -31.75 -19.56 -0.43
CA ASN A 236 -31.62 -19.43 1.03
C ASN A 236 -30.80 -18.22 1.47
N GLU A 237 -30.27 -17.43 0.54
CA GLU A 237 -29.24 -16.44 0.81
C GLU A 237 -29.71 -14.98 0.70
N ILE A 238 -30.71 -14.70 -0.14
CA ILE A 238 -31.22 -13.35 -0.41
C ILE A 238 -32.70 -13.42 -0.82
N GLU A 239 -33.48 -12.39 -0.48
CA GLU A 239 -34.92 -12.35 -0.76
C GLU A 239 -35.25 -12.10 -2.25
N TYR A 240 -34.55 -11.18 -2.92
CA TYR A 240 -34.87 -10.73 -4.27
C TYR A 240 -34.83 -11.82 -5.34
N ASP A 241 -35.82 -11.88 -6.23
CA ASP A 241 -35.91 -12.86 -7.32
C ASP A 241 -34.84 -12.74 -8.41
N GLY A 242 -34.15 -11.61 -8.49
CA GLY A 242 -33.01 -11.47 -9.39
C GLY A 242 -32.13 -10.29 -9.05
N PHE A 243 -30.87 -10.38 -9.43
CA PHE A 243 -29.91 -9.33 -9.19
C PHE A 243 -28.80 -9.30 -10.24
N THR A 244 -28.02 -8.24 -10.24
CA THR A 244 -26.90 -8.07 -11.17
C THR A 244 -25.62 -8.69 -10.61
N ARG A 245 -24.70 -9.12 -11.47
CA ARG A 245 -23.31 -9.35 -11.06
C ARG A 245 -22.70 -8.03 -10.62
N LYS A 246 -21.73 -8.07 -9.71
CA LYS A 246 -21.00 -6.89 -9.26
C LYS A 246 -20.54 -6.03 -10.44
N LEU A 247 -21.12 -4.85 -10.56
CA LEU A 247 -20.76 -3.82 -11.52
C LEU A 247 -19.84 -2.80 -10.86
N THR A 248 -19.06 -2.07 -11.65
CA THR A 248 -18.21 -0.97 -11.17
C THR A 248 -18.56 0.30 -11.92
N ALA A 249 -19.00 1.32 -11.18
CA ALA A 249 -19.16 2.66 -11.70
C ALA A 249 -17.79 3.34 -11.81
N LEU A 250 -17.55 4.10 -12.89
CA LEU A 250 -16.32 4.87 -13.10
C LEU A 250 -16.65 6.32 -13.43
N LEU A 251 -16.04 7.23 -12.67
CA LEU A 251 -16.16 8.66 -12.79
C LEU A 251 -14.82 9.26 -13.21
N LYS A 252 -14.85 10.17 -14.18
CA LYS A 252 -13.70 10.99 -14.57
C LYS A 252 -13.96 12.42 -14.11
N LEU A 253 -13.29 12.86 -13.05
CA LEU A 253 -13.56 14.11 -12.35
C LEU A 253 -12.34 15.03 -12.34
N GLN A 254 -12.57 16.29 -12.00
CA GLN A 254 -11.52 17.25 -11.72
C GLN A 254 -11.20 17.18 -10.22
N PRO A 255 -9.95 16.87 -9.81
CA PRO A 255 -9.57 16.88 -8.40
C PRO A 255 -9.84 18.23 -7.73
N CYS A 256 -10.15 18.20 -6.44
CA CYS A 256 -10.44 19.38 -5.61
C CYS A 256 -11.60 20.28 -6.12
N GLN A 257 -12.55 19.72 -6.85
CA GLN A 257 -13.85 20.36 -7.11
C GLN A 257 -14.94 19.68 -6.28
N THR A 258 -15.97 20.43 -5.88
CA THR A 258 -17.12 19.84 -5.19
C THR A 258 -18.07 19.22 -6.20
N TYR A 259 -18.40 17.95 -5.99
CA TYR A 259 -19.42 17.22 -6.72
C TYR A 259 -20.51 16.80 -5.74
N HIS A 260 -21.74 16.79 -6.21
CA HIS A 260 -22.88 16.29 -5.46
C HIS A 260 -23.33 14.99 -6.11
N ILE A 261 -23.57 13.95 -5.30
CA ILE A 261 -24.05 12.66 -5.78
C ILE A 261 -25.32 12.22 -5.06
N ARG A 262 -26.15 11.51 -5.83
CA ARG A 262 -27.38 10.87 -5.37
C ARG A 262 -27.37 9.44 -5.88
N LEU A 263 -27.49 8.49 -4.95
CA LEU A 263 -27.61 7.06 -5.22
C LEU A 263 -29.02 6.66 -4.79
N VAL A 264 -29.90 6.43 -5.76
CA VAL A 264 -31.35 6.26 -5.50
C VAL A 264 -31.85 5.03 -6.23
N VAL A 265 -32.62 4.21 -5.53
CA VAL A 265 -33.37 3.07 -6.09
C VAL A 265 -34.86 3.38 -5.98
N GLY A 266 -35.65 2.95 -6.96
CA GLY A 266 -37.09 3.19 -7.00
C GLY A 266 -37.85 2.01 -7.58
N ASP A 267 -38.99 1.73 -6.95
CA ASP A 267 -39.99 0.76 -7.38
C ASP A 267 -40.83 1.44 -8.47
N VAL A 268 -41.14 0.75 -9.56
CA VAL A 268 -41.86 1.35 -10.69
C VAL A 268 -43.16 0.62 -10.93
N GLY A 269 -44.27 1.37 -10.95
CA GLY A 269 -45.58 0.85 -11.34
C GLY A 269 -46.33 0.14 -10.21
N ASP A 270 -45.65 -0.28 -9.13
CA ASP A 270 -46.28 -0.58 -7.85
C ASP A 270 -45.48 -0.06 -6.63
N ASN A 271 -45.77 -0.59 -5.45
CA ASN A 271 -45.29 -0.12 -4.15
C ASN A 271 -45.09 -1.32 -3.20
N PHE A 272 -44.98 -2.52 -3.76
CA PHE A 272 -45.08 -3.75 -2.99
C PHE A 272 -43.93 -4.71 -3.29
N TYR A 273 -43.46 -4.76 -4.52
CA TYR A 273 -42.33 -5.60 -4.91
C TYR A 273 -41.09 -4.73 -4.91
N ASP A 274 -40.18 -5.01 -3.98
CA ASP A 274 -39.09 -4.08 -3.74
C ASP A 274 -37.87 -4.35 -4.61
N SER A 275 -37.08 -3.29 -4.78
CA SER A 275 -35.74 -3.34 -5.35
C SER A 275 -34.69 -2.85 -4.37
N ALA A 276 -33.45 -3.25 -4.60
CA ALA A 276 -32.30 -2.83 -3.80
C ALA A 276 -31.03 -2.63 -4.61
N VAL A 277 -30.14 -1.83 -4.04
CA VAL A 277 -28.74 -1.73 -4.45
C VAL A 277 -27.82 -2.00 -3.27
N PHE A 278 -26.85 -2.89 -3.49
CA PHE A 278 -25.79 -3.25 -2.57
C PHE A 278 -24.50 -2.56 -3.00
N LEU A 279 -24.03 -1.60 -2.23
CA LEU A 279 -22.79 -0.87 -2.46
C LEU A 279 -21.64 -1.53 -1.70
N ALA A 280 -20.54 -1.88 -2.37
CA ALA A 280 -19.41 -2.55 -1.74
C ALA A 280 -18.69 -1.64 -0.73
N ALA A 281 -18.37 -2.17 0.45
CA ALA A 281 -17.60 -1.45 1.44
C ALA A 281 -16.23 -1.04 0.90
N GLU A 282 -15.77 0.15 1.32
CA GLU A 282 -14.49 0.78 0.95
C GLU A 282 -14.28 0.91 -0.57
N SER A 283 -15.32 0.74 -1.37
CA SER A 283 -15.18 0.74 -2.82
C SER A 283 -15.20 2.15 -3.41
N PHE A 284 -15.74 3.16 -2.71
CA PHE A 284 -15.75 4.55 -3.16
C PHE A 284 -14.37 5.20 -2.93
N ASN A 285 -13.49 5.16 -3.94
CA ASN A 285 -12.10 5.63 -3.81
C ASN A 285 -11.99 7.14 -4.03
N LEU A 286 -11.65 7.90 -2.98
CA LEU A 286 -11.47 9.34 -3.08
C LEU A 286 -10.08 9.77 -3.60
N GLY A 287 -9.10 8.86 -3.66
CA GLY A 287 -7.70 9.11 -4.07
C GLY A 287 -6.68 8.80 -2.97
N GLY A 288 -5.41 8.55 -3.35
CA GLY A 288 -4.34 8.09 -2.45
C GLY A 288 -3.70 9.19 -1.59
N LYS A 289 -3.13 8.82 -0.44
CA LYS A 289 -2.34 9.70 0.43
C LYS A 289 -0.91 9.84 -0.07
N ILE A 290 -0.33 11.04 0.04
CA ILE A 290 1.04 11.36 -0.36
C ILE A 290 1.81 11.90 0.83
N ASP A 291 3.03 11.40 1.02
CA ASP A 291 4.01 11.92 1.98
C ASP A 291 5.10 12.70 1.23
N ILE A 292 5.61 13.77 1.84
CA ILE A 292 6.74 14.55 1.32
C ILE A 292 7.89 14.59 2.32
N SER A 293 9.13 14.42 1.83
CA SER A 293 10.33 14.55 2.65
C SER A 293 11.44 15.31 1.94
N ALA A 294 12.39 15.87 2.70
CA ALA A 294 13.58 16.53 2.17
C ALA A 294 14.81 15.61 2.30
N GLY A 295 15.70 15.65 1.32
CA GLY A 295 16.94 14.90 1.31
C GLY A 295 18.12 15.77 0.85
N THR A 296 19.24 15.61 1.53
CA THR A 296 20.56 16.06 1.11
C THR A 296 21.42 14.80 1.00
N GLY A 297 22.33 14.69 0.03
CA GLY A 297 23.14 13.47 -0.19
C GLY A 297 24.00 12.97 1.00
N ILE A 298 23.88 13.57 2.19
CA ILE A 298 24.54 13.23 3.44
C ILE A 298 23.54 13.53 4.57
N SER A 299 23.20 12.56 5.42
CA SER A 299 22.40 12.64 6.67
C SER A 299 21.31 13.74 6.78
N PRO A 300 20.04 13.40 7.06
CA PRO A 300 18.86 14.31 6.96
C PRO A 300 18.81 15.53 7.91
N ALA A 301 19.86 15.80 8.70
CA ALA A 301 19.88 16.85 9.73
C ALA A 301 20.85 18.02 9.45
N ALA A 302 21.68 17.97 8.41
CA ALA A 302 22.62 19.04 8.08
C ALA A 302 22.08 19.96 6.96
N PRO A 303 22.28 21.30 7.04
CA PRO A 303 21.90 22.19 5.95
C PRO A 303 22.73 21.90 4.70
N ALA A 304 22.12 22.02 3.52
CA ALA A 304 22.83 21.97 2.25
C ALA A 304 23.59 23.28 2.01
N LEU A 305 24.81 23.20 1.48
CA LEU A 305 25.69 24.36 1.32
C LEU A 305 25.60 24.94 -0.08
N GLU A 306 25.36 26.25 -0.17
CA GLU A 306 25.21 26.97 -1.42
C GLU A 306 26.42 26.86 -2.35
N GLY A 307 26.16 26.59 -3.63
CA GLY A 307 27.18 26.40 -4.66
C GLY A 307 28.13 25.21 -4.43
N CYS A 308 27.84 24.35 -3.44
CA CYS A 308 28.70 23.24 -3.06
C CYS A 308 27.95 21.90 -3.05
N GLN A 309 26.70 21.86 -2.60
CA GLN A 309 25.90 20.64 -2.52
C GLN A 309 24.43 20.88 -2.92
N ASP A 310 23.98 20.24 -4.00
CA ASP A 310 22.57 20.22 -4.39
C ASP A 310 21.74 19.31 -3.46
N ALA A 311 20.43 19.56 -3.43
CA ALA A 311 19.48 18.86 -2.57
C ALA A 311 18.25 18.38 -3.37
N TYR A 312 17.32 17.68 -2.72
CA TYR A 312 16.07 17.24 -3.37
C TYR A 312 14.92 17.06 -2.38
N PHE A 313 13.68 17.09 -2.90
CA PHE A 313 12.48 16.65 -2.19
C PHE A 313 11.99 15.31 -2.75
N VAL A 314 11.43 14.44 -1.91
CA VAL A 314 10.86 13.13 -2.29
C VAL A 314 9.36 13.18 -2.05
N PHE A 315 8.58 12.79 -3.06
CA PHE A 315 7.12 12.64 -2.98
C PHE A 315 6.79 11.15 -3.09
N GLU A 316 6.12 10.58 -2.09
CA GLU A 316 5.90 9.14 -1.95
C GLU A 316 4.42 8.81 -1.74
N ARG A 317 3.93 7.75 -2.40
CA ARG A 317 2.58 7.21 -2.22
C ARG A 317 2.52 6.35 -0.97
N GLN A 318 1.50 6.51 -0.14
CA GLN A 318 1.32 5.63 1.02
C GLN A 318 0.94 4.18 0.61
N PRO A 319 1.26 3.17 1.45
CA PRO A 319 0.89 1.78 1.22
C PRO A 319 -0.62 1.61 0.94
N GLY A 320 -0.96 0.80 -0.07
CA GLY A 320 -2.35 0.59 -0.51
C GLY A 320 -2.84 1.57 -1.59
N SER A 321 -2.02 2.55 -2.00
CA SER A 321 -2.36 3.46 -3.11
C SER A 321 -2.41 2.73 -4.47
N ASN A 322 -3.32 3.15 -5.36
CA ASN A 322 -3.42 2.60 -6.71
C ASN A 322 -2.19 2.99 -7.57
N LEU A 323 -1.39 2.00 -7.96
CA LEU A 323 -0.17 2.21 -8.75
C LEU A 323 -0.42 2.16 -10.27
N GLN A 324 -1.61 1.80 -10.74
CA GLN A 324 -1.85 1.62 -12.18
C GLN A 324 -1.85 2.93 -12.97
N PHE A 325 -2.13 4.06 -12.31
CA PHE A 325 -2.23 5.37 -12.96
C PHE A 325 -1.15 6.35 -12.45
N PRO A 326 -0.62 7.24 -13.31
CA PRO A 326 0.27 8.30 -12.85
C PRO A 326 -0.47 9.26 -11.91
N LEU A 327 0.23 9.80 -10.92
CA LEU A 327 -0.32 10.72 -9.92
C LEU A 327 0.43 12.05 -9.97
N THR A 328 -0.30 13.13 -10.28
CA THR A 328 0.27 14.48 -10.29
C THR A 328 -0.09 15.19 -8.98
N VAL A 329 0.93 15.72 -8.31
CA VAL A 329 0.85 16.43 -7.05
C VAL A 329 1.29 17.87 -7.26
N ASN A 330 0.46 18.83 -6.85
CA ASN A 330 0.84 20.24 -6.84
C ASN A 330 1.48 20.58 -5.49
N TYR A 331 2.43 21.50 -5.51
CA TYR A 331 3.09 21.98 -4.30
C TYR A 331 3.49 23.43 -4.49
N THR A 332 3.64 24.15 -3.38
CA THR A 332 4.15 25.51 -3.39
C THR A 332 5.34 25.63 -2.47
N VAL A 333 6.26 26.54 -2.82
CA VAL A 333 7.24 27.02 -1.84
C VAL A 333 6.47 27.92 -0.88
N SER A 334 6.37 27.50 0.37
CA SER A 334 5.61 28.22 1.39
C SER A 334 6.16 29.62 1.57
N THR A 335 5.27 30.57 1.82
CA THR A 335 5.63 31.94 2.19
C THR A 335 6.40 32.04 3.52
N ILE A 336 6.42 30.96 4.32
CA ILE A 336 7.23 30.90 5.55
C ILE A 336 8.69 30.55 5.29
N SER A 337 9.03 30.09 4.08
CA SER A 337 10.41 29.82 3.67
C SER A 337 11.21 31.11 3.81
N SER A 338 12.37 31.03 4.45
CA SER A 338 13.29 32.17 4.52
C SER A 338 14.08 32.34 3.23
N ALA A 339 14.40 31.24 2.54
CA ALA A 339 15.07 31.24 1.25
C ALA A 339 14.14 31.71 0.11
N LEU A 340 14.69 32.53 -0.78
CA LEU A 340 14.07 33.18 -1.93
C LEU A 340 14.40 32.46 -3.25
N SER A 341 13.34 32.06 -3.95
CA SER A 341 13.47 31.45 -5.27
C SER A 341 14.07 32.40 -6.31
N GLY A 342 15.07 31.91 -7.05
CA GLY A 342 15.84 32.63 -8.05
C GLY A 342 16.99 33.48 -7.48
N ILE A 343 17.13 33.53 -6.15
CA ILE A 343 18.26 34.15 -5.45
C ILE A 343 19.08 33.03 -4.81
N ASP A 344 18.48 32.24 -3.92
CA ASP A 344 19.20 31.23 -3.11
C ASP A 344 19.07 29.82 -3.70
N PHE A 345 18.04 29.58 -4.51
CA PHE A 345 17.86 28.33 -5.26
C PHE A 345 17.10 28.54 -6.58
N ASP A 346 17.29 27.63 -7.55
CA ASP A 346 16.57 27.67 -8.83
C ASP A 346 15.05 27.59 -8.65
N SER A 347 14.29 28.22 -9.56
CA SER A 347 12.82 28.17 -9.51
C SER A 347 12.29 26.75 -9.73
N LEU A 348 11.46 26.26 -8.81
CA LEU A 348 10.79 24.96 -8.88
C LEU A 348 9.51 25.01 -9.73
N SER A 349 9.09 23.86 -10.29
CA SER A 349 7.95 23.75 -11.22
C SER A 349 6.58 23.97 -10.58
N GLY A 350 6.43 23.75 -9.27
CA GLY A 350 5.15 23.84 -8.54
C GLY A 350 4.23 22.63 -8.72
N PHE A 351 4.66 21.62 -9.46
CA PHE A 351 3.98 20.33 -9.59
C PHE A 351 4.99 19.22 -9.92
N VAL A 352 4.62 17.99 -9.56
CA VAL A 352 5.40 16.78 -9.88
C VAL A 352 4.46 15.62 -10.22
N THR A 353 4.88 14.72 -11.11
CA THR A 353 4.11 13.52 -11.46
C THR A 353 4.87 12.26 -11.05
N ILE A 354 4.28 11.45 -10.17
CA ILE A 354 4.72 10.08 -9.87
C ILE A 354 4.20 9.17 -11.00
N PRO A 355 5.07 8.58 -11.85
CA PRO A 355 4.63 7.74 -12.96
C PRO A 355 3.83 6.50 -12.52
N SER A 356 3.08 5.91 -13.46
CA SER A 356 2.44 4.60 -13.23
C SER A 356 3.50 3.54 -12.88
N GLY A 357 3.17 2.67 -11.93
CA GLY A 357 4.05 1.62 -11.41
C GLY A 357 5.18 2.10 -10.48
N GLN A 358 5.28 3.41 -10.19
CA GLN A 358 6.30 3.97 -9.30
C GLN A 358 5.69 4.38 -7.94
N PRO A 359 6.36 4.05 -6.82
CA PRO A 359 5.92 4.45 -5.49
C PRO A 359 6.30 5.90 -5.14
N PHE A 360 7.38 6.45 -5.71
CA PHE A 360 7.86 7.81 -5.41
C PHE A 360 8.51 8.50 -6.61
N VAL A 361 8.79 9.80 -6.45
CA VAL A 361 9.57 10.63 -7.39
C VAL A 361 10.41 11.67 -6.62
N GLN A 362 11.59 12.02 -7.15
CA GLN A 362 12.48 13.05 -6.57
C GLN A 362 12.46 14.34 -7.41
N VAL A 363 12.41 15.49 -6.73
CA VAL A 363 12.51 16.82 -7.32
C VAL A 363 13.83 17.47 -6.88
N PRO A 364 14.81 17.67 -7.79
CA PRO A 364 16.08 18.29 -7.44
C PRO A 364 15.92 19.80 -7.15
N VAL A 365 16.77 20.30 -6.26
CA VAL A 365 16.88 21.70 -5.84
C VAL A 365 18.34 22.11 -6.00
N ASN A 366 18.61 22.97 -6.98
CA ASN A 366 19.95 23.51 -7.21
C ASN A 366 20.14 24.77 -6.36
N LEU A 367 21.19 24.80 -5.54
CA LEU A 367 21.47 25.92 -4.65
C LEU A 367 22.44 26.90 -5.30
N ILE A 368 22.09 28.18 -5.27
CA ILE A 368 22.83 29.26 -5.90
C ILE A 368 23.76 29.87 -4.86
N ASN A 369 25.05 30.03 -5.17
CA ASN A 369 25.98 30.79 -4.33
C ASN A 369 26.06 32.22 -4.84
N ASP A 370 25.57 33.17 -4.05
CA ASP A 370 25.53 34.58 -4.40
C ASP A 370 26.68 35.42 -3.77
N GLY A 371 27.40 34.83 -2.80
CA GLY A 371 28.55 35.39 -2.12
C GLY A 371 28.24 36.42 -1.04
N LEU A 372 26.98 36.53 -0.59
CA LEU A 372 26.55 37.40 0.50
C LEU A 372 26.46 36.61 1.82
N PRO A 373 26.97 37.15 2.95
CA PRO A 373 26.81 36.47 4.24
C PRO A 373 25.37 36.56 4.77
N GLU A 374 24.74 35.41 4.93
CA GLU A 374 23.33 35.21 5.26
C GLU A 374 23.18 34.24 6.46
N PRO A 375 22.07 34.34 7.23
CA PRO A 375 21.75 33.34 8.25
C PRO A 375 21.41 31.99 7.60
N VAL A 376 21.36 30.91 8.39
CA VAL A 376 20.80 29.63 7.90
C VAL A 376 19.35 29.85 7.49
N GLU A 377 19.04 29.48 6.27
CA GLU A 377 17.71 29.64 5.68
C GLU A 377 17.04 28.29 5.49
N ASP A 378 15.77 28.32 5.11
CA ASP A 378 14.98 27.14 4.87
C ASP A 378 14.06 27.29 3.66
N ILE A 379 13.96 26.19 2.91
CA ILE A 379 12.98 25.97 1.87
C ILE A 379 11.92 25.05 2.46
N VAL A 380 10.69 25.55 2.60
CA VAL A 380 9.55 24.75 3.03
C VAL A 380 8.66 24.51 1.82
N LEU A 381 8.53 23.24 1.42
CA LEU A 381 7.49 22.84 0.49
C LEU A 381 6.22 22.51 1.26
N GLU A 382 5.14 23.16 0.87
CA GLU A 382 3.79 22.83 1.28
C GLU A 382 3.13 22.07 0.13
N LEU A 383 2.62 20.87 0.42
CA LEU A 383 1.74 20.20 -0.52
C LEU A 383 0.48 21.04 -0.70
N ASP A 384 0.27 21.49 -1.93
CA ASP A 384 -0.95 22.19 -2.32
C ASP A 384 -1.99 21.14 -2.67
N ILE A 385 -2.52 20.50 -1.63
CA ILE A 385 -3.72 19.64 -1.72
C ILE A 385 -4.86 20.45 -1.08
N PRO A 386 -5.45 21.41 -1.81
CA PRO A 386 -6.40 22.38 -1.24
C PRO A 386 -7.67 21.74 -0.68
N CYS A 387 -7.84 20.43 -0.87
CA CYS A 387 -9.01 19.66 -0.51
C CYS A 387 -8.80 18.57 0.57
N ALA A 388 -7.56 18.28 1.00
CA ALA A 388 -7.30 17.28 2.05
C ALA A 388 -7.16 17.93 3.45
N CYS A 389 -7.59 17.24 4.50
CA CYS A 389 -7.48 17.70 5.89
C CYS A 389 -6.05 17.67 6.47
N PHE A 390 -5.03 17.43 5.66
CA PHE A 390 -3.63 17.53 6.06
C PHE A 390 -2.84 18.28 4.99
N THR A 391 -2.05 19.25 5.44
CA THR A 391 -0.91 19.76 4.68
C THR A 391 0.30 19.03 5.21
N ASP A 392 0.86 18.14 4.41
CA ASP A 392 2.20 17.65 4.71
C ASP A 392 3.22 18.69 4.22
N THR A 393 4.28 18.85 5.00
CA THR A 393 5.32 19.85 4.73
C THR A 393 6.67 19.22 4.84
N ALA A 394 7.50 19.41 3.82
CA ALA A 394 8.90 19.08 3.91
C ALA A 394 9.71 20.36 4.08
N ARG A 395 10.63 20.34 5.05
CA ARG A 395 11.54 21.45 5.32
C ARG A 395 12.96 21.02 5.00
N MET A 396 13.65 21.86 4.26
CA MET A 396 15.07 21.73 3.94
C MET A 396 15.79 22.98 4.44
N PHE A 397 16.93 22.82 5.11
CA PHE A 397 17.75 23.94 5.52
C PHE A 397 18.89 24.15 4.51
N ILE A 398 19.18 25.40 4.18
CA ILE A 398 20.30 25.81 3.33
C ILE A 398 21.17 26.81 4.09
N ALA A 399 22.45 26.86 3.77
CA ALA A 399 23.37 27.78 4.42
C ALA A 399 24.53 28.15 3.51
N ASP A 400 25.09 29.33 3.75
CA ASP A 400 26.37 29.74 3.21
C ASP A 400 27.49 28.76 3.52
N SER A 401 28.44 28.65 2.57
CA SER A 401 29.72 28.04 2.88
C SER A 401 30.48 28.91 3.91
N PRO A 402 30.91 28.36 5.06
CA PRO A 402 31.61 29.13 6.07
C PRO A 402 32.87 29.81 5.50
N PRO A 403 33.15 31.09 5.83
CA PRO A 403 34.35 31.76 5.33
C PRO A 403 35.60 31.05 5.86
N ILE A 404 36.58 30.81 4.99
CA ILE A 404 37.87 30.24 5.38
C ILE A 404 38.80 31.33 5.93
N ALA A 405 39.35 31.10 7.11
CA ALA A 405 40.38 31.91 7.74
C ALA A 405 41.64 31.06 7.98
N VAL A 406 42.80 31.64 7.71
CA VAL A 406 44.10 30.98 7.86
C VAL A 406 44.93 31.83 8.80
N ARG A 407 45.53 31.20 9.81
CA ARG A 407 46.46 31.85 10.74
C ARG A 407 47.75 31.06 10.85
N LEU A 408 48.88 31.74 10.73
CA LEU A 408 50.21 31.19 10.93
C LEU A 408 50.97 32.09 11.91
N ASP A 409 51.28 31.58 13.09
CA ASP A 409 51.94 32.35 14.16
C ASP A 409 53.47 32.34 14.04
N ASP A 410 54.12 33.40 14.54
CA ASP A 410 55.57 33.45 14.70
C ASP A 410 56.05 32.29 15.59
N PHE A 411 57.20 31.70 15.24
CA PHE A 411 57.68 30.46 15.86
C PHE A 411 59.16 30.49 16.22
N GLY A 412 59.56 29.67 17.20
CA GLY A 412 60.96 29.50 17.60
C GLY A 412 61.65 28.39 16.79
N VAL A 413 62.93 28.57 16.49
CA VAL A 413 63.79 27.55 15.85
C VAL A 413 65.08 27.42 16.64
N CYS A 414 65.50 26.19 16.98
CA CYS A 414 66.82 25.99 17.59
C CYS A 414 67.95 26.26 16.60
N GLU A 415 69.10 26.69 17.11
CA GLU A 415 70.26 27.10 16.32
C GLU A 415 70.72 26.09 15.24
N ASN A 416 70.48 24.78 15.43
CA ASN A 416 70.80 23.73 14.45
C ASN A 416 69.62 22.78 14.14
N GLY A 417 68.38 23.22 14.39
CA GLY A 417 67.17 22.42 14.23
C GLY A 417 66.28 22.84 13.06
N ALA A 418 65.22 22.06 12.85
CA ALA A 418 64.05 22.44 12.06
C ALA A 418 62.83 22.41 12.98
N THR A 419 61.88 23.31 12.75
CA THR A 419 60.59 23.38 13.44
C THR A 419 59.51 23.12 12.40
N GLU A 420 58.70 22.08 12.60
CA GLU A 420 57.52 21.82 11.75
C GLU A 420 56.46 22.87 12.05
N ILE A 421 55.96 23.54 11.01
CA ILE A 421 54.93 24.56 11.10
C ILE A 421 53.72 24.14 10.26
N SER A 422 52.53 24.49 10.73
CA SER A 422 51.26 24.29 10.03
C SER A 422 50.32 25.45 10.31
N PRO A 423 49.61 25.99 9.32
CA PRO A 423 48.60 27.00 9.57
C PRO A 423 47.42 26.41 10.34
N GLN A 424 46.84 27.19 11.24
CA GLN A 424 45.51 26.93 11.77
C GLN A 424 44.49 27.39 10.74
N VAL A 425 43.59 26.49 10.35
CA VAL A 425 42.50 26.77 9.41
C VAL A 425 41.20 26.74 10.19
N GLU A 426 40.46 27.85 10.17
CA GLU A 426 39.13 27.97 10.76
C GLU A 426 38.11 28.26 9.66
N GLY A 427 36.94 27.62 9.72
CA GLY A 427 35.91 27.72 8.67
C GLY A 427 36.28 27.00 7.37
N GLY A 428 35.57 27.31 6.28
CA GLY A 428 35.66 26.58 5.01
C GLY A 428 35.03 25.18 5.03
N SER A 429 34.90 24.58 3.85
CA SER A 429 34.37 23.22 3.67
C SER A 429 35.47 22.23 3.26
N ALA A 430 35.68 21.18 4.04
CA ALA A 430 36.70 20.16 3.76
C ALA A 430 36.34 19.30 2.51
N PRO A 431 37.33 18.72 1.79
CA PRO A 431 38.78 18.73 2.05
C PRO A 431 39.51 20.03 1.63
N TYR A 432 40.63 20.33 2.30
CA TYR A 432 41.47 21.51 2.02
C TYR A 432 42.70 21.19 1.16
N SER A 433 43.23 22.21 0.46
CA SER A 433 44.51 22.16 -0.26
C SER A 433 45.41 23.36 0.05
N TYR A 434 46.73 23.21 -0.04
CA TYR A 434 47.73 24.15 0.50
C TYR A 434 48.84 24.48 -0.50
N GLU A 435 49.25 25.74 -0.56
CA GLU A 435 50.36 26.25 -1.39
C GLU A 435 51.30 27.16 -0.57
N TRP A 436 52.57 26.75 -0.40
CA TRP A 436 53.57 27.50 0.36
C TRP A 436 54.47 28.37 -0.54
N ASN A 437 54.97 29.49 -0.01
CA ASN A 437 55.94 30.36 -0.71
C ASN A 437 57.31 29.69 -0.98
N THR A 438 57.56 28.53 -0.36
CA THR A 438 58.70 27.64 -0.62
C THR A 438 58.48 26.71 -1.83
N GLY A 439 57.26 26.69 -2.39
CA GLY A 439 56.85 25.84 -3.51
C GLY A 439 56.38 24.44 -3.10
N GLN A 440 56.25 24.16 -1.79
CA GLN A 440 55.70 22.90 -1.30
C GLN A 440 54.17 22.94 -1.21
N SER A 441 53.55 21.75 -1.27
CA SER A 441 52.12 21.55 -1.10
C SER A 441 51.85 20.62 0.09
N GLY A 442 50.83 20.91 0.88
CA GLY A 442 50.45 20.13 2.06
C GLY A 442 50.34 20.98 3.34
N PRO A 443 49.69 20.46 4.40
CA PRO A 443 49.41 21.23 5.62
C PRO A 443 50.64 21.50 6.51
N TYR A 444 51.74 20.76 6.32
CA TYR A 444 52.94 20.85 7.16
C TYR A 444 54.15 21.32 6.34
N LEU A 445 55.04 22.11 6.96
CA LEU A 445 56.31 22.57 6.40
C LEU A 445 57.40 22.56 7.47
N ASP A 446 58.57 21.96 7.19
CA ASP A 446 59.75 22.05 8.08
C ASP A 446 60.50 23.37 7.86
N ALA A 447 60.34 24.30 8.79
CA ALA A 447 61.05 25.59 8.77
C ALA A 447 62.42 25.49 9.45
N THR A 448 63.45 26.10 8.87
CA THR A 448 64.82 26.08 9.40
C THR A 448 65.39 27.48 9.60
N ALA A 449 66.41 27.59 10.48
CA ALA A 449 67.12 28.84 10.74
C ALA A 449 67.92 29.38 9.52
N ASN A 450 68.06 28.59 8.45
CA ASN A 450 68.70 29.00 7.19
C ASN A 450 67.68 29.31 6.06
N GLY A 451 66.39 29.25 6.35
CA GLY A 451 65.32 29.47 5.37
C GLY A 451 65.01 30.96 5.10
N PRO A 452 63.90 31.25 4.39
CA PRO A 452 63.48 32.62 4.13
C PRO A 452 63.18 33.37 5.45
N PRO A 453 63.31 34.70 5.47
CA PRO A 453 63.04 35.50 6.66
C PRO A 453 61.57 35.47 7.11
N VAL A 454 60.65 35.06 6.22
CA VAL A 454 59.21 34.89 6.46
C VAL A 454 58.70 33.69 5.65
N TYR A 455 57.87 32.85 6.25
CA TYR A 455 57.17 31.73 5.61
C TYR A 455 55.70 32.10 5.38
N ALA A 456 55.13 31.81 4.21
CA ALA A 456 53.75 32.17 3.86
C ALA A 456 53.02 31.01 3.17
N VAL A 457 51.71 30.87 3.43
CA VAL A 457 50.85 29.80 2.90
C VAL A 457 49.48 30.33 2.44
N THR A 458 48.98 29.80 1.32
CA THR A 458 47.60 29.98 0.85
C THR A 458 46.86 28.65 0.95
N VAL A 459 45.64 28.64 1.49
CA VAL A 459 44.78 27.46 1.67
C VAL A 459 43.49 27.63 0.88
N TYR A 460 43.04 26.57 0.21
CA TYR A 460 41.77 26.48 -0.53
C TYR A 460 40.84 25.42 0.07
N ASP A 461 39.53 25.65 0.05
CA ASP A 461 38.50 24.71 0.47
C ASP A 461 37.83 23.95 -0.70
N ALA A 462 36.96 22.99 -0.40
CA ALA A 462 36.27 22.17 -1.39
C ALA A 462 35.24 22.93 -2.25
N CYS A 463 34.75 24.07 -1.74
CA CYS A 463 33.81 24.93 -2.44
C CYS A 463 34.51 26.05 -3.23
N GLY A 464 35.86 26.09 -3.22
CA GLY A 464 36.69 27.01 -4.00
C GLY A 464 37.09 28.31 -3.30
N ASN A 465 36.76 28.49 -2.02
CA ASN A 465 37.20 29.65 -1.22
C ASN A 465 38.67 29.55 -0.84
N SER A 466 39.36 30.68 -0.61
CA SER A 466 40.78 30.68 -0.22
C SER A 466 41.17 31.80 0.75
N ALA A 467 42.14 31.54 1.63
CA ALA A 467 42.77 32.52 2.51
C ALA A 467 44.28 32.26 2.67
N ALA A 468 45.04 33.28 3.10
CA ALA A 468 46.51 33.19 3.21
C ALA A 468 47.04 33.96 4.43
N ASP A 469 48.17 33.49 4.99
CA ASP A 469 48.88 34.16 6.10
C ASP A 469 50.41 33.89 6.07
N SER A 470 51.18 34.60 6.91
CA SER A 470 52.65 34.50 6.98
C SER A 470 53.23 34.72 8.38
N ALA A 471 54.33 34.03 8.70
CA ALA A 471 55.02 34.08 10.00
C ALA A 471 56.55 34.26 9.91
N ALA A 472 57.14 34.92 10.90
CA ALA A 472 58.57 35.07 11.11
C ALA A 472 59.09 34.12 12.21
N TYR A 473 60.41 33.87 12.25
CA TYR A 473 61.03 33.00 13.24
C TYR A 473 62.02 33.71 14.17
N PHE A 474 62.27 33.15 15.36
CA PHE A 474 63.30 33.57 16.33
C PHE A 474 64.10 32.39 16.92
N LEU A 475 65.25 32.63 17.55
CA LEU A 475 66.10 31.58 18.15
C LEU A 475 65.73 31.29 19.61
N ALA A 476 65.63 30.00 19.99
CA ALA A 476 65.21 29.54 21.32
C ALA A 476 66.27 28.68 22.06
N GLU A 477 66.17 28.59 23.40
CA GLU A 477 67.03 27.77 24.29
C GLU A 477 66.34 26.46 24.73
N PRO A 478 67.07 25.36 25.02
CA PRO A 478 66.49 24.07 25.46
C PRO A 478 65.77 24.09 26.83
N PRO A 479 64.64 23.38 26.99
CA PRO A 479 63.90 23.27 28.27
C PRO A 479 64.47 22.23 29.26
N GLU A 480 64.02 22.26 30.52
CA GLU A 480 64.28 21.24 31.56
C GLU A 480 62.96 20.70 32.13
N ALA A 481 62.94 19.42 32.56
CA ALA A 481 61.76 18.78 33.19
C ALA A 481 62.13 17.95 34.43
N PHE A 482 61.30 17.97 35.48
CA PHE A 482 61.48 17.20 36.71
C PHE A 482 60.18 16.52 37.21
N LEU A 483 60.16 15.18 37.25
CA LEU A 483 59.03 14.36 37.72
C LEU A 483 59.25 13.84 39.16
N SER A 484 58.21 13.86 40.00
CA SER A 484 58.28 13.30 41.37
C SER A 484 56.93 12.78 41.89
N GLY A 485 56.93 11.87 42.87
CA GLY A 485 55.72 11.45 43.61
C GLY A 485 55.62 9.95 43.89
N GLU A 486 54.73 9.58 44.82
CA GLU A 486 54.27 8.21 45.08
C GLU A 486 52.74 8.22 45.24
N ALA A 487 52.02 7.27 44.63
CA ALA A 487 50.56 7.21 44.70
C ALA A 487 50.00 5.78 44.69
N LEU A 488 48.89 5.60 45.41
CA LEU A 488 48.03 4.41 45.38
C LEU A 488 46.69 4.82 44.76
N VAL A 489 46.24 4.12 43.72
CA VAL A 489 45.03 4.46 42.95
C VAL A 489 44.18 3.21 42.69
N CYS A 490 42.86 3.38 42.61
CA CYS A 490 41.98 2.28 42.24
C CYS A 490 42.00 2.04 40.72
N GLU A 491 41.75 0.81 40.28
CA GLU A 491 41.66 0.45 38.87
C GLU A 491 40.56 1.27 38.19
N GLY A 492 40.93 2.01 37.13
CA GLY A 492 40.05 2.93 36.42
C GLY A 492 40.09 4.38 36.92
N ASP A 493 40.64 4.62 38.11
CA ASP A 493 40.89 5.98 38.61
C ASP A 493 42.23 6.53 38.08
N THR A 494 42.39 7.85 38.17
CA THR A 494 43.62 8.54 37.74
C THR A 494 44.13 9.45 38.85
N VAL A 495 45.42 9.39 39.13
CA VAL A 495 46.14 10.32 40.00
C VAL A 495 47.01 11.26 39.17
N LEU A 496 47.21 12.49 39.63
CA LEU A 496 48.06 13.47 38.96
C LEU A 496 49.44 13.55 39.66
N LEU A 497 50.47 13.05 38.99
CA LEU A 497 51.86 13.09 39.47
C LEU A 497 52.48 14.48 39.21
N PRO A 498 53.11 15.13 40.19
CA PRO A 498 53.76 16.42 39.99
C PRO A 498 54.91 16.40 38.95
N LEU A 499 54.79 17.23 37.92
CA LEU A 499 55.82 17.49 36.88
C LEU A 499 56.11 19.00 36.77
N GLU A 500 57.37 19.38 36.95
CA GLU A 500 57.84 20.77 36.80
C GLU A 500 58.59 20.95 35.47
N LEU A 501 58.32 22.03 34.72
CA LEU A 501 58.85 22.33 33.39
C LEU A 501 59.41 23.75 33.29
N THR A 502 60.51 23.93 32.55
CA THR A 502 61.09 25.24 32.15
C THR A 502 61.09 25.40 30.63
N GLY A 503 61.31 26.61 30.10
CA GLY A 503 61.26 26.90 28.66
C GLY A 503 59.96 27.59 28.23
N SER A 504 59.60 27.50 26.95
CA SER A 504 58.41 28.17 26.41
C SER A 504 57.34 27.16 25.97
N PRO A 505 56.10 27.23 26.48
CA PRO A 505 55.05 26.32 26.05
C PRO A 505 54.68 26.50 24.56
N PRO A 506 54.07 25.49 23.92
CA PRO A 506 53.69 24.20 24.49
C PRO A 506 54.86 23.25 24.69
N TRP A 507 54.88 22.54 25.81
CA TRP A 507 55.80 21.42 26.01
C TRP A 507 55.23 20.12 25.48
N SER A 508 56.13 19.24 25.04
CA SER A 508 55.87 17.83 24.89
C SER A 508 56.85 17.00 25.71
N ILE A 509 56.40 15.85 26.21
CA ILE A 509 57.24 14.92 26.95
C ILE A 509 57.03 13.50 26.47
N VAL A 510 58.07 12.68 26.57
CA VAL A 510 57.97 11.23 26.51
C VAL A 510 58.40 10.73 27.88
N TYR A 511 57.60 9.87 28.48
CA TYR A 511 57.95 9.18 29.73
C TYR A 511 57.89 7.68 29.50
N SER A 512 58.44 6.90 30.43
CA SER A 512 58.36 5.45 30.42
C SER A 512 57.81 4.93 31.74
N ILE A 513 57.09 3.83 31.67
CA ILE A 513 56.65 3.05 32.83
C ILE A 513 57.49 1.77 32.84
N ASP A 514 58.28 1.58 33.88
CA ASP A 514 59.21 0.45 34.03
C ASP A 514 60.14 0.26 32.81
N GLY A 515 60.57 1.38 32.20
CA GLY A 515 61.47 1.40 31.04
C GLY A 515 60.77 1.21 29.68
N VAL A 516 59.44 1.02 29.65
CA VAL A 516 58.66 1.02 28.41
C VAL A 516 58.16 2.43 28.11
N ALA A 517 58.67 3.02 27.02
CA ALA A 517 58.27 4.35 26.56
C ALA A 517 56.76 4.40 26.28
N GLN A 518 56.12 5.48 26.74
CA GLN A 518 54.71 5.79 26.53
C GLN A 518 54.55 6.77 25.37
N PRO A 519 53.33 6.93 24.82
CA PRO A 519 53.06 7.96 23.83
C PRO A 519 53.47 9.35 24.32
N GLU A 520 53.90 10.18 23.38
CA GLU A 520 54.26 11.56 23.66
C GLU A 520 53.05 12.34 24.18
N VAL A 521 53.22 13.05 25.29
CA VAL A 521 52.22 13.96 25.83
C VAL A 521 52.56 15.36 25.31
N THR A 522 51.71 15.93 24.47
CA THR A 522 51.89 17.25 23.85
C THR A 522 50.92 18.28 24.43
N GLY A 523 51.07 19.56 24.04
CA GLY A 523 50.09 20.60 24.40
C GLY A 523 50.10 20.99 25.88
N ILE A 524 51.23 20.84 26.56
CA ILE A 524 51.35 21.23 27.96
C ILE A 524 51.64 22.74 28.01
N PHE A 525 50.78 23.51 28.69
CA PHE A 525 50.93 24.97 28.84
C PHE A 525 51.19 25.42 30.28
N ASN A 526 50.95 24.54 31.25
CA ASN A 526 51.21 24.82 32.66
C ASN A 526 52.58 24.25 33.05
N PRO A 527 53.53 25.07 33.54
CA PRO A 527 54.84 24.59 33.96
C PRO A 527 54.79 23.64 35.16
N ASN A 528 53.69 23.62 35.95
CA ASN A 528 53.44 22.66 37.01
C ASN A 528 52.36 21.68 36.56
N PHE A 529 52.71 20.82 35.61
CA PHE A 529 51.78 19.85 35.03
C PHE A 529 51.55 18.67 35.99
N GLY A 530 50.31 18.21 36.11
CA GLY A 530 50.00 16.97 36.79
C GLY A 530 49.95 15.85 35.77
N LEU A 531 50.98 15.01 35.71
CA LEU A 531 51.03 13.86 34.79
C LEU A 531 50.00 12.81 35.23
N PRO A 532 48.92 12.56 34.45
CA PRO A 532 47.93 11.56 34.79
C PRO A 532 48.56 10.17 34.79
N ALA A 533 48.37 9.44 35.87
CA ALA A 533 48.84 8.07 36.05
C ALA A 533 47.69 7.17 36.53
N SER A 534 47.53 6.04 35.85
CA SER A 534 46.50 5.03 36.11
C SER A 534 47.04 3.60 35.99
N LEU A 535 48.35 3.45 35.70
CA LEU A 535 49.03 2.16 35.58
C LEU A 535 50.02 2.00 36.73
N SER A 536 50.25 0.75 37.12
CA SER A 536 51.27 0.45 38.12
C SER A 536 52.66 0.53 37.50
N GLY A 537 53.63 1.05 38.24
CA GLY A 537 55.04 1.03 37.83
C GLY A 537 55.82 2.28 38.20
N ASN A 538 57.10 2.29 37.81
CA ASN A 538 57.99 3.42 37.96
C ASN A 538 57.95 4.31 36.70
N TYR A 539 57.44 5.52 36.86
CA TYR A 539 57.35 6.55 35.83
C TYR A 539 58.66 7.34 35.78
N THR A 540 59.34 7.36 34.63
CA THR A 540 60.57 8.13 34.40
C THR A 540 60.46 8.96 33.12
N LEU A 541 60.90 10.21 33.13
CA LEU A 541 60.93 11.03 31.92
C LEU A 541 62.08 10.59 30.99
N VAL A 542 61.77 10.43 29.70
CA VAL A 542 62.70 10.00 28.64
C VAL A 542 63.07 11.16 27.73
N GLN A 543 62.10 12.03 27.42
CA GLN A 543 62.30 13.20 26.57
C GLN A 543 61.44 14.36 27.05
N VAL A 544 61.93 15.58 26.85
CA VAL A 544 61.13 16.81 26.94
C VAL A 544 61.48 17.68 25.74
N ARG A 545 60.46 18.31 25.16
CA ARG A 545 60.59 19.37 24.16
C ARG A 545 59.70 20.52 24.57
N ASP A 546 60.06 21.72 24.17
CA ASP A 546 59.19 22.89 24.26
C ASP A 546 58.77 23.32 22.85
N ALA A 547 58.21 24.52 22.70
CA ALA A 547 57.72 25.00 21.40
C ALA A 547 58.79 25.06 20.31
N ALA A 548 60.07 24.98 20.67
CA ALA A 548 61.18 25.12 19.73
C ALA A 548 62.24 24.03 19.88
N CYS A 549 62.58 23.63 21.11
CA CYS A 549 63.79 22.86 21.38
C CYS A 549 63.58 21.60 22.22
N GLU A 550 64.39 20.60 21.92
CA GLU A 550 64.56 19.40 22.75
C GLU A 550 65.43 19.72 23.96
N GLY A 551 65.00 19.27 25.12
CA GLY A 551 65.58 19.60 26.42
C GLY A 551 66.00 18.39 27.27
N TYR A 552 66.15 18.62 28.57
CA TYR A 552 66.76 17.67 29.50
C TYR A 552 65.77 17.18 30.57
N PRO A 553 65.28 15.93 30.49
CA PRO A 553 64.38 15.34 31.48
C PRO A 553 65.12 14.79 32.70
N SER A 554 64.47 14.80 33.87
CA SER A 554 64.97 14.25 35.12
C SER A 554 63.85 13.84 36.10
N GLY A 555 64.17 13.10 37.16
CA GLY A 555 63.20 12.67 38.19
C GLY A 555 62.44 11.36 37.88
N GLN A 556 61.66 10.87 38.85
CA GLN A 556 60.83 9.66 38.75
C GLN A 556 59.67 9.67 39.75
N ALA A 557 58.62 8.89 39.49
CA ALA A 557 57.47 8.69 40.39
C ALA A 557 56.97 7.24 40.38
N VAL A 558 56.37 6.77 41.48
CA VAL A 558 55.89 5.37 41.60
C VAL A 558 54.38 5.33 41.81
N VAL A 559 53.68 4.47 41.07
CA VAL A 559 52.23 4.27 41.20
C VAL A 559 51.91 2.80 41.43
N GLU A 560 51.01 2.52 42.38
CA GLU A 560 50.43 1.20 42.64
C GLU A 560 48.92 1.23 42.36
N VAL A 561 48.42 0.32 41.51
CA VAL A 561 47.00 0.23 41.15
C VAL A 561 46.35 -0.95 41.85
N HIS A 562 45.21 -0.74 42.49
CA HIS A 562 44.41 -1.77 43.15
C HIS A 562 43.03 -1.87 42.50
N GLY A 563 42.59 -3.07 42.14
CA GLY A 563 41.30 -3.30 41.48
C GLY A 563 40.50 -4.42 42.10
N VAL A 564 39.19 -4.42 41.85
CA VAL A 564 38.33 -5.56 42.13
C VAL A 564 38.11 -6.32 40.84
N SER A 565 38.53 -7.58 40.82
CA SER A 565 38.32 -8.48 39.69
C SER A 565 37.12 -9.38 39.98
N LEU A 566 36.21 -9.49 39.01
CA LEU A 566 35.00 -10.29 39.08
C LEU A 566 35.00 -11.27 37.90
N GLU A 567 34.68 -12.53 38.15
CA GLU A 567 34.27 -13.48 37.12
C GLU A 567 32.75 -13.67 37.20
N VAL A 568 32.10 -13.74 36.05
CA VAL A 568 30.63 -13.77 35.95
C VAL A 568 30.24 -14.92 35.05
N GLU A 569 29.33 -15.73 35.53
CA GLU A 569 28.59 -16.73 34.77
C GLU A 569 27.12 -16.33 34.81
N SER A 570 26.43 -16.33 33.68
CA SER A 570 24.98 -16.15 33.63
C SER A 570 24.34 -17.21 32.74
N ASN A 571 23.08 -17.52 33.06
CA ASN A 571 22.22 -18.35 32.22
C ASN A 571 20.97 -17.54 31.88
N ASN A 572 20.72 -17.41 30.58
CA ASN A 572 19.53 -16.75 30.04
C ASN A 572 18.25 -17.54 30.35
N ILE A 573 17.07 -16.93 30.18
CA ILE A 573 15.80 -17.63 30.37
C ILE A 573 15.60 -18.69 29.27
N SER A 574 14.92 -19.79 29.58
CA SER A 574 14.74 -20.92 28.64
C SER A 574 13.75 -20.62 27.52
N CYS A 575 12.67 -19.90 27.82
CA CYS A 575 11.60 -19.56 26.88
C CYS A 575 11.17 -18.10 27.02
N PRO A 576 10.60 -17.50 25.96
CA PRO A 576 10.00 -16.17 26.07
C PRO A 576 8.97 -16.13 27.21
N GLY A 577 9.14 -15.19 28.14
CA GLY A 577 8.29 -15.04 29.32
C GLY A 577 8.60 -15.98 30.50
N ALA A 578 9.63 -16.83 30.42
CA ALA A 578 10.12 -17.61 31.54
C ALA A 578 10.88 -16.74 32.56
N THR A 579 11.09 -17.29 33.76
CA THR A 579 11.79 -16.62 34.87
C THR A 579 12.83 -17.54 35.51
N ASP A 580 13.55 -18.31 34.70
CA ASP A 580 14.52 -19.32 35.15
C ASP A 580 15.99 -18.90 34.89
N GLY A 581 16.21 -17.62 34.56
CA GLY A 581 17.55 -17.07 34.41
C GLY A 581 18.31 -17.05 35.74
N SER A 582 19.64 -17.04 35.66
CA SER A 582 20.52 -16.99 36.83
C SER A 582 21.82 -16.23 36.56
N ILE A 583 22.40 -15.66 37.60
CA ILE A 583 23.72 -15.02 37.57
C ILE A 583 24.55 -15.63 38.70
N ARG A 584 25.84 -15.84 38.48
CA ARG A 584 26.83 -16.20 39.49
C ARG A 584 28.08 -15.34 39.30
N VAL A 585 28.49 -14.66 40.36
CA VAL A 585 29.65 -13.78 40.39
C VAL A 585 30.68 -14.30 41.40
N GLU A 586 31.94 -14.39 40.99
CA GLU A 586 33.08 -14.73 41.85
C GLU A 586 34.03 -13.53 41.93
N ILE A 587 34.37 -13.10 43.15
CA ILE A 587 35.37 -12.03 43.36
C ILE A 587 36.75 -12.68 43.35
N THR A 588 37.51 -12.46 42.28
CA THR A 588 38.82 -13.08 42.04
C THR A 588 40.01 -12.18 42.41
N GLY A 589 39.76 -10.89 42.65
CA GLY A 589 40.79 -9.90 43.00
C GLY A 589 40.25 -8.74 43.83
N GLY A 590 41.15 -8.07 44.57
CA GLY A 590 40.85 -6.94 45.45
C GLY A 590 41.21 -7.21 46.92
N THR A 591 41.05 -6.20 47.77
CA THR A 591 41.47 -6.28 49.19
C THR A 591 40.27 -6.57 50.10
N PRO A 592 40.20 -7.69 50.82
CA PRO A 592 39.07 -7.96 51.74
C PRO A 592 39.07 -7.00 52.96
N PRO A 593 37.91 -6.70 53.57
CA PRO A 593 36.57 -7.24 53.28
C PRO A 593 35.90 -6.62 52.04
N PHE A 594 34.97 -7.36 51.43
CA PHE A 594 34.18 -6.90 50.28
C PHE A 594 32.73 -6.59 50.70
N ASP A 595 32.22 -5.46 50.25
CA ASP A 595 30.80 -5.08 50.33
C ASP A 595 30.17 -5.16 48.93
N TYR A 596 29.01 -5.80 48.78
CA TYR A 596 28.34 -5.92 47.48
C TYR A 596 26.83 -5.68 47.58
N PHE A 597 26.23 -5.14 46.50
CA PHE A 597 24.81 -4.76 46.45
C PHE A 597 24.25 -4.83 45.03
N TRP A 598 23.08 -5.47 44.87
CA TRP A 598 22.29 -5.47 43.64
C TRP A 598 21.26 -4.33 43.66
N LEU A 599 21.21 -3.50 42.62
CA LEU A 599 20.28 -2.35 42.56
C LEU A 599 18.81 -2.79 42.50
N GLU A 600 18.52 -3.91 41.83
CA GLU A 600 17.17 -4.45 41.61
C GLU A 600 16.61 -5.17 42.85
N ASN A 601 17.39 -5.26 43.93
CA ASN A 601 17.00 -5.91 45.19
C ASN A 601 16.55 -7.38 45.01
N ILE A 602 17.22 -8.11 44.11
CA ILE A 602 16.98 -9.52 43.76
C ILE A 602 17.51 -10.55 44.79
N GLY A 603 17.91 -10.08 45.97
CA GLY A 603 18.32 -10.91 47.10
C GLY A 603 19.77 -10.71 47.55
N PRO A 604 20.14 -11.21 48.75
CA PRO A 604 21.48 -11.10 49.29
C PRO A 604 22.39 -12.22 48.74
N GLY A 605 23.41 -11.87 47.96
CA GLY A 605 24.41 -12.84 47.49
C GLY A 605 25.01 -12.49 46.13
N LEU A 606 25.98 -13.28 45.70
CA LEU A 606 26.60 -13.20 44.37
C LEU A 606 26.02 -14.25 43.41
N SER A 607 24.93 -14.93 43.75
CA SER A 607 24.33 -15.97 42.90
C SER A 607 22.80 -15.92 42.85
N PRO A 608 22.18 -14.84 42.33
CA PRO A 608 20.73 -14.78 42.18
C PRO A 608 20.21 -15.74 41.10
N GLU A 609 19.07 -16.38 41.37
CA GLU A 609 18.38 -17.33 40.48
C GLU A 609 16.90 -16.92 40.34
N GLY A 610 16.21 -17.45 39.32
CA GLY A 610 14.79 -17.18 39.11
C GLY A 610 14.51 -15.82 38.45
N LEU A 611 15.42 -15.38 37.58
CA LEU A 611 15.40 -14.04 36.99
C LEU A 611 14.62 -14.05 35.68
N PRO A 612 13.74 -13.05 35.43
CA PRO A 612 13.18 -12.79 34.10
C PRO A 612 14.22 -12.15 33.18
N GLU A 613 13.85 -11.96 31.91
CA GLU A 613 14.63 -11.11 31.00
C GLU A 613 14.85 -9.70 31.60
N GLY A 614 16.05 -9.14 31.39
CA GLY A 614 16.39 -7.82 31.90
C GLY A 614 17.88 -7.63 32.22
N ALA A 615 18.25 -6.41 32.62
CA ALA A 615 19.60 -6.05 33.03
C ALA A 615 19.69 -5.88 34.56
N PHE A 616 20.67 -6.53 35.18
CA PHE A 616 20.90 -6.55 36.62
C PHE A 616 22.23 -5.89 36.98
N HIS A 617 22.22 -5.00 37.97
CA HIS A 617 23.34 -4.13 38.30
C HIS A 617 23.93 -4.50 39.67
N LEU A 618 25.18 -4.95 39.67
CA LEU A 618 25.95 -5.28 40.87
C LEU A 618 27.04 -4.23 41.12
N ILE A 619 27.12 -3.74 42.35
CA ILE A 619 28.21 -2.88 42.81
C ILE A 619 29.01 -3.65 43.86
N VAL A 620 30.33 -3.80 43.67
CA VAL A 620 31.27 -4.42 44.63
C VAL A 620 32.30 -3.38 45.07
N THR A 621 32.53 -3.26 46.37
CA THR A 621 33.55 -2.37 46.97
C THR A 621 34.51 -3.20 47.82
N ASP A 622 35.82 -2.98 47.68
CA ASP A 622 36.84 -3.63 48.51
C ASP A 622 37.23 -2.80 49.74
N GLY A 623 38.09 -3.38 50.59
CA GLY A 623 38.59 -2.80 51.84
C GLY A 623 39.57 -1.63 51.66
N LEU A 624 40.06 -1.36 50.45
CA LEU A 624 40.79 -0.13 50.11
C LEU A 624 39.87 0.97 49.58
N GLY A 625 38.58 0.66 49.40
CA GLY A 625 37.57 1.58 48.90
C GLY A 625 37.39 1.57 47.39
N CYS A 626 38.05 0.64 46.67
CA CYS A 626 37.93 0.51 45.22
C CYS A 626 36.59 -0.11 44.85
N ARG A 627 35.89 0.52 43.89
CA ARG A 627 34.53 0.13 43.46
C ARG A 627 34.57 -0.47 42.06
N LYS A 628 33.80 -1.53 41.84
CA LYS A 628 33.54 -2.13 40.53
C LYS A 628 32.04 -2.28 40.33
N GLU A 629 31.55 -1.73 39.23
CA GLU A 629 30.17 -1.94 38.77
C GLU A 629 30.17 -3.00 37.67
N LEU A 630 29.17 -3.87 37.73
CA LEU A 630 28.93 -4.95 36.79
C LEU A 630 27.46 -4.91 36.37
N VAL A 631 27.20 -4.88 35.08
CA VAL A 631 25.87 -5.07 34.51
C VAL A 631 25.83 -6.43 33.84
N VAL A 632 24.87 -7.26 34.22
CA VAL A 632 24.65 -8.59 33.63
C VAL A 632 23.27 -8.60 33.01
N ALA A 633 23.21 -8.88 31.70
CA ALA A 633 21.95 -9.09 31.01
C ALA A 633 21.52 -10.56 31.11
N ILE A 634 20.24 -10.76 31.34
CA ILE A 634 19.53 -12.02 31.12
C ILE A 634 18.67 -11.80 29.89
N ASP A 635 19.02 -12.45 28.80
CA ASP A 635 18.30 -12.32 27.53
C ASP A 635 17.20 -13.36 27.41
N SER A 636 16.17 -13.04 26.62
CA SER A 636 15.18 -14.00 26.13
C SER A 636 15.65 -14.61 24.81
N PRO A 637 15.41 -15.90 24.55
CA PRO A 637 15.67 -16.47 23.24
C PRO A 637 14.78 -15.83 22.17
N SER A 638 15.20 -15.86 20.91
CA SER A 638 14.36 -15.45 19.78
C SER A 638 13.02 -16.21 19.80
N PRO A 639 11.88 -15.58 19.45
CA PRO A 639 10.61 -16.30 19.34
C PRO A 639 10.70 -17.38 18.25
N ILE A 640 9.99 -18.50 18.42
CA ILE A 640 9.87 -19.51 17.36
C ILE A 640 9.02 -18.92 16.23
N GLU A 641 9.52 -19.03 15.00
CA GLU A 641 8.80 -18.72 13.78
C GLU A 641 8.20 -20.01 13.19
N GLY A 642 6.96 -19.91 12.72
CA GLY A 642 6.23 -21.02 12.14
C GLY A 642 6.81 -21.52 10.82
N VAL A 643 6.29 -22.65 10.35
CA VAL A 643 6.65 -23.24 9.06
C VAL A 643 5.79 -22.62 7.96
N MET A 644 6.43 -22.03 6.93
CA MET A 644 5.73 -21.50 5.76
C MET A 644 5.87 -22.49 4.59
N PRO A 645 4.76 -22.89 3.93
CA PRO A 645 4.87 -23.70 2.72
C PRO A 645 5.55 -22.93 1.58
N ASP A 646 6.54 -23.55 0.93
CA ASP A 646 7.21 -23.01 -0.26
C ASP A 646 6.72 -23.74 -1.51
N CYS A 647 6.05 -23.00 -2.41
CA CYS A 647 5.51 -23.51 -3.67
C CYS A 647 6.52 -24.30 -4.51
N GLY A 648 7.82 -23.97 -4.44
CA GLY A 648 8.87 -24.65 -5.20
C GLY A 648 9.30 -26.00 -4.65
N LEU A 649 8.83 -26.38 -3.45
CA LEU A 649 9.21 -27.60 -2.74
C LEU A 649 8.04 -28.56 -2.50
N LEU A 650 6.85 -28.24 -3.00
CA LEU A 650 5.63 -29.00 -2.69
C LEU A 650 5.51 -30.33 -3.44
N ASP A 651 6.41 -30.64 -4.37
CA ASP A 651 6.24 -31.67 -5.43
C ASP A 651 5.85 -33.09 -4.97
N GLU A 652 6.03 -33.46 -3.70
CA GLU A 652 5.76 -34.81 -3.17
C GLU A 652 4.67 -34.86 -2.07
N GLY A 653 3.93 -33.77 -1.80
CA GLY A 653 2.92 -33.73 -0.73
C GLY A 653 3.55 -33.72 0.67
N GLN A 654 4.75 -33.16 0.77
CA GLN A 654 5.51 -33.04 2.01
C GLN A 654 5.64 -31.56 2.38
N LEU A 655 5.46 -31.24 3.66
CA LEU A 655 5.74 -29.90 4.17
C LEU A 655 7.18 -29.88 4.71
N LEU A 656 8.04 -29.03 4.14
CA LEU A 656 9.37 -28.79 4.70
C LEU A 656 9.22 -28.13 6.06
N LEU A 657 9.67 -28.80 7.11
CA LEU A 657 9.62 -28.27 8.47
C LEU A 657 10.84 -27.36 8.71
N SER A 658 10.66 -26.07 8.42
CA SER A 658 11.71 -25.05 8.43
C SER A 658 11.55 -24.02 9.55
N ALA A 659 11.12 -24.44 10.75
CA ALA A 659 11.00 -23.53 11.88
C ALA A 659 12.32 -22.80 12.14
N SER A 660 12.23 -21.53 12.52
CA SER A 660 13.35 -20.66 12.87
C SER A 660 13.13 -20.01 14.24
N GLY A 661 14.15 -19.32 14.76
CA GLY A 661 14.09 -18.73 16.10
C GLY A 661 14.20 -19.75 17.23
N GLY A 662 13.82 -19.44 18.47
CA GLY A 662 14.01 -20.35 19.62
C GLY A 662 15.43 -20.94 19.78
N THR A 663 15.51 -22.11 20.40
CA THR A 663 16.73 -22.90 20.57
C THR A 663 16.68 -24.18 19.73
N PRO A 664 17.42 -24.32 18.61
CA PRO A 664 17.42 -25.56 17.83
C PRO A 664 18.09 -26.73 18.59
N PRO A 665 17.78 -28.00 18.26
CA PRO A 665 16.86 -28.46 17.21
C PRO A 665 15.37 -28.31 17.57
N TYR A 666 14.51 -28.34 16.55
CA TYR A 666 13.05 -28.32 16.73
C TYR A 666 12.48 -29.73 16.62
N MET A 667 11.46 -29.98 17.42
CA MET A 667 10.59 -31.13 17.39
C MET A 667 9.19 -30.67 17.00
N TYR A 668 8.42 -31.55 16.38
CA TYR A 668 7.11 -31.21 15.85
C TYR A 668 6.07 -32.20 16.36
N SER A 669 4.83 -31.75 16.54
CA SER A 669 3.71 -32.60 16.92
C SER A 669 2.45 -32.17 16.16
N THR A 670 1.65 -33.13 15.73
CA THR A 670 0.35 -32.88 15.07
C THR A 670 -0.85 -33.21 15.96
N ASP A 671 -0.61 -33.78 17.14
CA ASP A 671 -1.62 -34.18 18.12
C ASP A 671 -1.45 -33.49 19.48
N GLY A 672 -0.36 -32.74 19.64
CA GLY A 672 0.02 -32.03 20.85
C GLY A 672 0.60 -32.91 21.97
N ASP A 673 0.73 -34.22 21.75
CA ASP A 673 1.22 -35.17 22.74
C ASP A 673 2.56 -35.80 22.33
N ALA A 674 2.65 -36.32 21.10
CA ALA A 674 3.84 -36.99 20.60
C ALA A 674 4.67 -36.05 19.71
N PHE A 675 5.89 -35.74 20.18
CA PHE A 675 6.86 -34.91 19.45
C PHE A 675 7.87 -35.78 18.69
N PHE A 676 8.12 -35.45 17.42
CA PHE A 676 9.05 -36.13 16.53
C PHE A 676 10.05 -35.16 15.89
N ASP A 677 11.26 -35.66 15.60
CA ASP A 677 12.28 -34.95 14.81
C ASP A 677 12.13 -35.37 13.35
N ALA A 678 11.75 -34.43 12.49
CA ALA A 678 11.62 -34.67 11.07
C ALA A 678 11.94 -33.37 10.30
N SER A 679 12.60 -33.52 9.15
CA SER A 679 12.76 -32.41 8.19
C SER A 679 11.51 -32.20 7.34
N TRP A 680 10.63 -33.20 7.29
CA TRP A 680 9.45 -33.20 6.46
C TRP A 680 8.28 -33.77 7.25
N LEU A 681 7.12 -33.16 7.09
CA LEU A 681 5.86 -33.77 7.51
C LEU A 681 5.27 -34.51 6.31
N GLU A 682 5.20 -35.85 6.42
CA GLU A 682 4.76 -36.75 5.35
C GLU A 682 3.30 -37.19 5.54
N GLY A 683 2.66 -37.65 4.46
CA GLY A 683 1.32 -38.22 4.51
C GLY A 683 0.21 -37.18 4.72
N LEU A 684 0.51 -35.91 4.41
CA LEU A 684 -0.46 -34.83 4.46
C LEU A 684 -1.30 -34.82 3.18
N GLU A 685 -2.61 -34.67 3.33
CA GLU A 685 -3.56 -34.60 2.23
C GLU A 685 -3.85 -33.13 1.91
N ALA A 686 -3.67 -32.75 0.65
CA ALA A 686 -3.90 -31.38 0.24
C ALA A 686 -5.35 -30.93 0.46
N GLY A 687 -5.51 -29.69 0.91
CA GLY A 687 -6.81 -29.10 1.26
C GLY A 687 -7.34 -29.53 2.63
N GLN A 688 -6.62 -30.35 3.41
CA GLN A 688 -6.95 -30.67 4.80
C GLN A 688 -6.30 -29.69 5.78
N GLU A 689 -6.98 -29.40 6.89
CA GLU A 689 -6.46 -28.60 8.01
C GLU A 689 -5.60 -29.46 8.94
N TYR A 690 -4.48 -28.90 9.38
CA TYR A 690 -3.55 -29.50 10.34
C TYR A 690 -3.18 -28.49 11.43
N ASN A 691 -3.14 -28.97 12.68
CA ASN A 691 -2.59 -28.25 13.83
C ASN A 691 -1.17 -28.77 14.07
N LEU A 692 -0.16 -27.91 13.89
CA LEU A 692 1.25 -28.21 14.13
C LEU A 692 1.69 -27.49 15.40
N ILE A 693 2.26 -28.23 16.34
CA ILE A 693 2.93 -27.67 17.50
C ILE A 693 4.43 -27.84 17.30
N ILE A 694 5.14 -26.72 17.25
CA ILE A 694 6.60 -26.67 17.15
C ILE A 694 7.15 -26.55 18.56
N GLN A 695 8.10 -27.42 18.91
CA GLN A 695 8.83 -27.39 20.16
C GLN A 695 10.31 -27.18 19.88
N ASP A 696 10.95 -26.22 20.55
CA ASP A 696 12.40 -26.07 20.47
C ASP A 696 13.13 -26.96 21.50
N ALA A 697 14.47 -27.00 21.47
CA ALA A 697 15.27 -27.80 22.40
C ALA A 697 15.23 -27.31 23.85
N ALA A 698 14.79 -26.07 24.09
CA ALA A 698 14.54 -25.55 25.43
C ALA A 698 13.16 -25.96 25.96
N GLY A 699 12.32 -26.55 25.10
CA GLY A 699 10.98 -27.06 25.44
C GLY A 699 9.86 -26.05 25.18
N CYS A 700 10.15 -24.92 24.53
CA CYS A 700 9.19 -23.86 24.24
C CYS A 700 8.23 -24.30 23.14
N LEU A 701 6.92 -24.07 23.30
CA LEU A 701 5.89 -24.51 22.37
C LEU A 701 5.32 -23.35 21.54
N PHE A 702 5.15 -23.57 20.24
CA PHE A 702 4.49 -22.66 19.32
C PHE A 702 3.42 -23.41 18.50
N PRO A 703 2.12 -23.17 18.76
CA PRO A 703 1.05 -23.75 17.97
C PRO A 703 0.83 -22.99 16.65
N GLN A 704 0.59 -23.72 15.56
CA GLN A 704 0.36 -23.20 14.23
C GLN A 704 -0.71 -24.04 13.50
N ASP A 705 -1.77 -23.38 13.04
CA ASP A 705 -2.78 -24.01 12.16
C ASP A 705 -2.47 -23.71 10.69
N PHE A 706 -2.63 -24.71 9.81
CA PHE A 706 -2.48 -24.51 8.36
C PHE A 706 -3.34 -25.51 7.55
N ILE A 707 -3.69 -25.14 6.32
CA ILE A 707 -4.29 -26.06 5.33
C ILE A 707 -3.14 -26.59 4.47
N MET A 708 -3.03 -27.91 4.29
CA MET A 708 -1.93 -28.46 3.51
C MET A 708 -2.06 -28.03 2.03
N PRO A 709 -1.06 -27.34 1.45
CA PRO A 709 -1.03 -27.09 0.01
C PRO A 709 -0.64 -28.36 -0.74
N ALA A 710 -1.07 -28.52 -1.99
CA ALA A 710 -0.61 -29.66 -2.80
C ALA A 710 0.56 -29.33 -3.72
N SER A 711 1.32 -30.38 -4.01
CA SER A 711 2.07 -30.54 -5.25
C SER A 711 1.14 -30.50 -6.46
N TYR A 712 1.43 -29.67 -7.45
CA TYR A 712 0.72 -29.73 -8.72
C TYR A 712 1.71 -29.62 -9.89
N GLU A 713 1.90 -30.70 -10.68
CA GLU A 713 2.63 -30.61 -11.97
C GLU A 713 1.97 -29.57 -12.91
N GLN A 714 0.64 -29.47 -12.87
CA GLN A 714 -0.18 -28.44 -13.50
C GLN A 714 -1.41 -28.19 -12.62
N MET A 715 -1.53 -27.01 -11.99
CA MET A 715 -2.70 -26.66 -11.16
C MET A 715 -4.01 -26.65 -11.96
N ILE A 716 -3.91 -26.23 -13.21
CA ILE A 716 -5.03 -26.05 -14.14
C ILE A 716 -4.65 -26.59 -15.52
N VAL A 717 -5.61 -27.20 -16.22
CA VAL A 717 -5.42 -27.71 -17.59
C VAL A 717 -6.57 -27.25 -18.49
N LEU A 718 -6.22 -26.75 -19.67
CA LEU A 718 -7.15 -26.39 -20.75
C LEU A 718 -6.76 -27.07 -22.08
N PRO A 719 -7.73 -27.35 -22.97
CA PRO A 719 -7.42 -27.83 -24.31
C PRO A 719 -6.79 -26.73 -25.16
N GLU A 720 -5.95 -27.09 -26.14
CA GLU A 720 -5.28 -26.11 -27.01
C GLU A 720 -6.24 -25.34 -27.92
N THR A 721 -7.30 -25.98 -28.42
CA THR A 721 -8.26 -25.36 -29.34
C THR A 721 -9.69 -25.89 -29.16
N MET A 722 -10.69 -25.04 -29.35
CA MET A 722 -12.11 -25.36 -29.37
C MET A 722 -12.83 -24.64 -30.53
N GLU A 723 -13.61 -25.39 -31.32
CA GLU A 723 -14.50 -24.80 -32.33
C GLU A 723 -15.84 -24.39 -31.71
N ALA A 724 -16.32 -23.21 -32.07
CA ALA A 724 -17.59 -22.68 -31.59
C ALA A 724 -18.37 -21.98 -32.72
N SER A 725 -19.70 -22.03 -32.69
CA SER A 725 -20.53 -21.37 -33.72
C SER A 725 -20.78 -19.91 -33.32
N LEU A 726 -20.73 -18.99 -34.30
CA LEU A 726 -21.01 -17.58 -34.09
C LEU A 726 -22.32 -17.39 -33.33
N GLY A 727 -22.25 -16.67 -32.22
CA GLY A 727 -23.41 -16.33 -31.41
C GLY A 727 -23.99 -17.50 -30.60
N ARG A 728 -23.27 -18.62 -30.48
CA ARG A 728 -23.66 -19.77 -29.65
C ARG A 728 -22.71 -19.93 -28.47
N ARG A 729 -23.26 -19.82 -27.25
CA ARG A 729 -22.52 -19.99 -25.99
C ARG A 729 -21.85 -21.38 -25.90
N VAL A 730 -20.61 -21.41 -25.40
CA VAL A 730 -19.84 -22.62 -25.07
C VAL A 730 -19.27 -22.48 -23.66
N LEU A 731 -19.28 -23.55 -22.85
CA LEU A 731 -18.75 -23.51 -21.48
C LEU A 731 -17.25 -23.84 -21.49
N LEU A 732 -16.42 -22.97 -20.91
CA LEU A 732 -15.00 -23.24 -20.68
C LEU A 732 -14.86 -23.97 -19.35
N GLN A 733 -14.48 -25.25 -19.40
CA GLN A 733 -14.31 -26.09 -18.22
C GLN A 733 -12.82 -26.45 -18.04
N PRO A 734 -12.03 -25.65 -17.31
CA PRO A 734 -10.70 -26.05 -16.90
C PRO A 734 -10.79 -27.29 -16.01
N GLN A 735 -9.89 -28.24 -16.23
CA GLN A 735 -9.67 -29.31 -15.28
C GLN A 735 -8.78 -28.76 -14.15
N LEU A 736 -9.32 -28.72 -12.93
CA LEU A 736 -8.57 -28.38 -11.74
C LEU A 736 -7.87 -29.61 -11.18
N ASN A 737 -6.59 -29.46 -10.89
CA ASN A 737 -5.84 -30.44 -10.10
C ASN A 737 -5.61 -29.93 -8.66
N ILE A 738 -6.22 -28.80 -8.29
CA ILE A 738 -6.15 -28.17 -6.96
C ILE A 738 -7.53 -28.21 -6.27
N PRO A 739 -7.62 -28.44 -4.95
CA PRO A 739 -8.86 -28.26 -4.19
C PRO A 739 -9.36 -26.81 -4.28
N GLU A 740 -10.67 -26.62 -4.46
CA GLU A 740 -11.27 -25.29 -4.56
C GLU A 740 -11.08 -24.44 -3.29
N SER A 741 -11.01 -25.07 -2.12
CA SER A 741 -10.76 -24.41 -0.82
C SER A 741 -9.39 -23.72 -0.74
N LEU A 742 -8.45 -24.11 -1.60
CA LEU A 742 -7.13 -23.49 -1.66
C LEU A 742 -7.08 -22.33 -2.66
N ILE A 743 -8.11 -22.10 -3.47
CA ILE A 743 -8.12 -21.04 -4.48
C ILE A 743 -8.30 -19.69 -3.79
N GLY A 744 -7.27 -18.85 -3.88
CA GLY A 744 -7.33 -17.46 -3.43
C GLY A 744 -7.93 -16.55 -4.49
N THR A 745 -7.50 -16.66 -5.75
CA THR A 745 -7.99 -15.84 -6.86
C THR A 745 -8.05 -16.59 -8.19
N ILE A 746 -9.02 -16.25 -9.02
CA ILE A 746 -9.18 -16.72 -10.40
C ILE A 746 -9.23 -15.51 -11.32
N ARG A 747 -8.62 -15.61 -12.49
CA ARG A 747 -8.67 -14.55 -13.50
C ARG A 747 -8.56 -15.10 -14.92
N TRP A 748 -9.59 -14.89 -15.73
CA TRP A 748 -9.58 -15.09 -17.16
C TRP A 748 -9.26 -13.78 -17.90
N ALA A 749 -8.53 -13.91 -19.00
CA ALA A 749 -8.26 -12.81 -19.92
C ALA A 749 -8.19 -13.33 -21.37
N PRO A 750 -8.69 -12.58 -22.37
CA PRO A 750 -9.45 -11.34 -22.24
C PRO A 750 -10.86 -11.60 -21.67
N ALA A 751 -11.52 -10.54 -21.19
CA ALA A 751 -12.89 -10.64 -20.67
C ALA A 751 -13.93 -10.82 -21.79
N ASP A 752 -13.56 -10.51 -23.03
CA ASP A 752 -14.46 -10.40 -24.16
C ASP A 752 -15.23 -11.70 -24.41
N GLY A 753 -16.55 -11.64 -24.34
CA GLY A 753 -17.43 -12.78 -24.56
C GLY A 753 -17.51 -13.78 -23.40
N LEU A 754 -16.68 -13.67 -22.35
CA LEU A 754 -16.78 -14.51 -21.16
C LEU A 754 -17.92 -14.04 -20.24
N SER A 755 -18.60 -14.98 -19.59
CA SER A 755 -19.63 -14.65 -18.61
C SER A 755 -19.05 -14.04 -17.34
N CYS A 756 -17.90 -14.53 -16.86
CA CYS A 756 -17.15 -13.99 -15.72
C CYS A 756 -15.65 -14.09 -15.99
N THR A 757 -14.88 -13.21 -15.35
CA THR A 757 -13.41 -13.31 -15.39
C THR A 757 -12.83 -13.92 -14.13
N ASP A 758 -13.59 -14.04 -13.05
CA ASP A 758 -13.12 -14.47 -11.73
C ASP A 758 -13.76 -15.79 -11.27
N CYS A 759 -14.28 -16.57 -12.22
CA CYS A 759 -14.96 -17.84 -11.95
C CYS A 759 -14.25 -19.02 -12.62
N LEU A 760 -14.47 -20.22 -12.09
CA LEU A 760 -13.86 -21.45 -12.61
C LEU A 760 -14.42 -21.87 -13.98
N TRP A 761 -15.72 -21.73 -14.20
CA TRP A 761 -16.39 -22.25 -15.39
C TRP A 761 -17.15 -21.14 -16.16
N PRO A 762 -16.45 -20.21 -16.83
CA PRO A 762 -17.14 -19.17 -17.60
C PRO A 762 -17.75 -19.74 -18.88
N GLU A 763 -18.89 -19.20 -19.27
CA GLU A 763 -19.45 -19.38 -20.62
C GLU A 763 -18.83 -18.35 -21.55
N LEU A 764 -18.48 -18.76 -22.76
CA LEU A 764 -17.98 -17.90 -23.82
C LEU A 764 -19.04 -17.74 -24.92
N LEU A 765 -19.35 -16.50 -25.27
CA LEU A 765 -20.06 -16.14 -26.50
C LEU A 765 -19.05 -15.79 -27.61
N PRO A 766 -18.73 -16.74 -28.50
CA PRO A 766 -17.77 -16.53 -29.57
C PRO A 766 -18.33 -15.60 -30.66
N THR A 767 -17.69 -14.45 -30.84
CA THR A 767 -17.99 -13.49 -31.93
C THR A 767 -16.90 -13.45 -32.99
N GLU A 768 -15.67 -13.74 -32.58
CA GLU A 768 -14.47 -13.84 -33.41
C GLU A 768 -13.45 -14.82 -32.81
N ASP A 769 -12.48 -15.22 -33.61
CA ASP A 769 -11.39 -16.10 -33.17
C ASP A 769 -10.54 -15.39 -32.10
N ASN A 770 -10.34 -16.03 -30.95
CA ASN A 770 -9.57 -15.42 -29.86
C ASN A 770 -8.90 -16.47 -28.95
N THR A 771 -7.86 -16.06 -28.20
CA THR A 771 -7.22 -16.91 -27.19
C THR A 771 -7.60 -16.43 -25.79
N TYR A 772 -8.07 -17.35 -24.94
CA TYR A 772 -8.38 -17.08 -23.54
C TYR A 772 -7.35 -17.74 -22.63
N THR A 773 -6.91 -17.03 -21.61
CA THR A 773 -5.94 -17.49 -20.61
C THR A 773 -6.60 -17.42 -19.24
N LEU A 774 -6.57 -18.53 -18.52
CA LEU A 774 -6.95 -18.66 -17.12
C LEU A 774 -5.71 -18.56 -16.26
N ARG A 775 -5.71 -17.68 -15.27
CA ARG A 775 -4.76 -17.60 -14.17
C ARG A 775 -5.44 -17.94 -12.87
N VAL A 776 -4.85 -18.84 -12.08
CA VAL A 776 -5.32 -19.16 -10.72
C VAL A 776 -4.17 -18.92 -9.74
N VAL A 777 -4.48 -18.35 -8.58
CA VAL A 777 -3.55 -18.18 -7.46
C VAL A 777 -4.17 -18.79 -6.21
N ASP A 778 -3.42 -19.59 -5.47
CA ASP A 778 -3.89 -20.16 -4.20
C ASP A 778 -3.70 -19.18 -3.02
N ILE A 779 -4.21 -19.55 -1.84
CA ILE A 779 -4.12 -18.76 -0.59
C ILE A 779 -2.68 -18.60 -0.06
N TYR A 780 -1.73 -19.37 -0.60
CA TYR A 780 -0.30 -19.31 -0.27
C TYR A 780 0.50 -18.50 -1.30
N GLY A 781 -0.15 -18.01 -2.36
CA GLY A 781 0.45 -17.20 -3.41
C GLY A 781 1.01 -18.00 -4.58
N CYS A 782 0.86 -19.33 -4.62
CA CYS A 782 1.28 -20.15 -5.76
C CYS A 782 0.34 -19.89 -6.94
N SER A 783 0.87 -19.71 -8.15
CA SER A 783 0.05 -19.38 -9.33
C SER A 783 0.33 -20.23 -10.55
N ALA A 784 -0.71 -20.50 -11.34
CA ALA A 784 -0.59 -21.18 -12.63
C ALA A 784 -1.43 -20.49 -13.71
N GLU A 785 -1.02 -20.68 -14.96
CA GLU A 785 -1.72 -20.18 -16.14
C GLU A 785 -1.94 -21.30 -17.18
N ALA A 786 -3.09 -21.28 -17.85
CA ALA A 786 -3.41 -22.15 -18.98
C ALA A 786 -4.18 -21.36 -20.04
N SER A 787 -4.01 -21.68 -21.32
CA SER A 787 -4.68 -20.97 -22.42
C SER A 787 -5.43 -21.91 -23.37
N ILE A 788 -6.47 -21.38 -24.02
CA ILE A 788 -7.31 -22.05 -25.02
C ILE A 788 -7.57 -21.13 -26.22
N TYR A 789 -7.39 -21.63 -27.44
CA TYR A 789 -7.76 -20.92 -28.68
C TYR A 789 -9.18 -21.27 -29.12
N ILE A 790 -10.00 -20.25 -29.42
CA ILE A 790 -11.39 -20.40 -29.82
C ILE A 790 -11.51 -20.05 -31.30
N GLN A 791 -12.07 -20.95 -32.08
CA GLN A 791 -12.26 -20.80 -33.53
C GLN A 791 -13.74 -20.71 -33.87
N VAL A 792 -14.16 -19.62 -34.54
CA VAL A 792 -15.57 -19.25 -34.73
C VAL A 792 -16.09 -19.58 -36.13
N ASN A 793 -17.22 -20.29 -36.20
CA ASN A 793 -17.94 -20.62 -37.44
C ASN A 793 -19.06 -19.61 -37.73
N ASN A 794 -18.99 -18.91 -38.87
CA ASN A 794 -19.87 -17.79 -39.26
C ASN A 794 -21.12 -18.15 -40.09
N GLU A 795 -21.53 -19.41 -40.21
CA GLU A 795 -22.76 -19.76 -40.94
C GLU A 795 -24.04 -19.47 -40.14
N ALA A 796 -24.93 -18.61 -40.64
CA ALA A 796 -26.19 -18.25 -39.99
C ALA A 796 -27.41 -19.04 -40.51
N ALA A 797 -28.31 -19.38 -39.59
CA ALA A 797 -29.58 -20.04 -39.87
C ALA A 797 -30.65 -19.05 -40.37
N ILE A 798 -31.09 -19.21 -41.63
CA ILE A 798 -32.06 -18.33 -42.31
C ILE A 798 -33.18 -19.17 -42.93
N PHE A 799 -34.43 -18.85 -42.61
CA PHE A 799 -35.63 -19.48 -43.16
C PHE A 799 -36.48 -18.47 -43.96
N VAL A 800 -36.81 -18.83 -45.20
CA VAL A 800 -37.65 -18.01 -46.08
C VAL A 800 -38.83 -18.86 -46.58
N PRO A 801 -40.09 -18.47 -46.32
CA PRO A 801 -41.26 -19.20 -46.78
C PRO A 801 -41.31 -19.35 -48.30
N THR A 802 -41.89 -20.44 -48.80
CA THR A 802 -41.98 -20.67 -50.25
C THR A 802 -43.28 -20.17 -50.86
N ALA A 803 -44.30 -19.83 -50.05
CA ALA A 803 -45.60 -19.35 -50.53
C ALA A 803 -46.34 -18.50 -49.49
N PHE A 804 -47.15 -17.54 -49.96
CA PHE A 804 -48.01 -16.70 -49.11
C PHE A 804 -49.33 -16.29 -49.75
N SER A 805 -50.33 -15.91 -48.94
CA SER A 805 -51.71 -15.64 -49.37
C SER A 805 -52.32 -14.38 -48.75
N PRO A 806 -52.19 -13.20 -49.39
CA PRO A 806 -52.78 -11.95 -48.92
C PRO A 806 -54.30 -11.94 -49.14
N ASN A 807 -55.05 -12.37 -48.13
CA ASN A 807 -56.52 -12.44 -48.10
C ASN A 807 -57.13 -11.60 -46.97
N GLY A 808 -56.31 -10.99 -46.11
CA GLY A 808 -56.74 -10.13 -45.01
C GLY A 808 -57.22 -10.88 -43.77
N ASP A 809 -56.85 -12.15 -43.61
CA ASP A 809 -57.12 -12.95 -42.40
C ASP A 809 -56.01 -12.82 -41.32
N TYR A 810 -55.02 -11.97 -41.56
CA TYR A 810 -53.82 -11.75 -40.74
C TYR A 810 -52.88 -12.96 -40.66
N ILE A 811 -53.09 -13.99 -41.48
CA ILE A 811 -52.28 -15.19 -41.53
C ILE A 811 -51.61 -15.25 -42.89
N ASN A 812 -50.27 -15.18 -42.91
CA ASN A 812 -49.48 -15.29 -44.15
C ASN A 812 -49.90 -14.26 -45.22
N ASP A 813 -50.37 -13.10 -44.76
CA ASP A 813 -50.72 -11.96 -45.60
C ASP A 813 -49.49 -11.27 -46.19
N ARG A 814 -48.31 -11.53 -45.61
CA ARG A 814 -47.02 -10.99 -46.02
C ARG A 814 -45.97 -12.09 -46.15
N PHE A 815 -45.12 -11.93 -47.16
CA PHE A 815 -43.95 -12.76 -47.37
C PHE A 815 -42.78 -12.24 -46.53
N THR A 816 -42.52 -12.90 -45.41
CA THR A 816 -41.58 -12.50 -44.37
C THR A 816 -40.30 -13.34 -44.39
N VAL A 817 -39.16 -12.75 -44.05
CA VAL A 817 -37.89 -13.44 -43.87
C VAL A 817 -37.67 -13.73 -42.40
N TYR A 818 -37.38 -14.98 -42.08
CA TYR A 818 -37.05 -15.40 -40.71
C TYR A 818 -35.56 -15.74 -40.60
N ALA A 819 -34.88 -15.25 -39.57
CA ALA A 819 -33.47 -15.56 -39.33
C ALA A 819 -33.18 -15.62 -37.83
N ASN A 820 -32.15 -16.38 -37.46
CA ASN A 820 -31.70 -16.44 -36.08
C ASN A 820 -31.10 -15.07 -35.69
N THR A 821 -31.79 -14.35 -34.81
CA THR A 821 -31.39 -13.03 -34.30
C THR A 821 -30.07 -13.09 -33.51
N PHE A 822 -29.68 -14.26 -32.98
CA PHE A 822 -28.38 -14.46 -32.33
C PHE A 822 -27.22 -14.60 -33.31
N GLN A 823 -27.47 -14.59 -34.62
CA GLN A 823 -26.44 -14.69 -35.65
C GLN A 823 -26.55 -13.57 -36.68
N VAL A 824 -27.77 -13.10 -36.95
CA VAL A 824 -28.11 -12.08 -37.95
C VAL A 824 -28.56 -10.80 -37.26
N LYS A 825 -27.78 -9.73 -37.43
CA LYS A 825 -28.06 -8.37 -36.94
C LYS A 825 -29.22 -7.73 -37.67
N GLU A 826 -29.18 -7.72 -39.00
CA GLU A 826 -30.22 -7.12 -39.83
C GLU A 826 -30.35 -7.75 -41.20
N ILE A 827 -31.53 -7.57 -41.79
CA ILE A 827 -31.74 -7.80 -43.21
C ILE A 827 -31.31 -6.54 -43.96
N ALA A 828 -30.03 -6.50 -44.34
CA ALA A 828 -29.43 -5.37 -45.07
C ALA A 828 -30.18 -5.09 -46.39
N SER A 829 -30.64 -6.13 -47.09
CA SER A 829 -31.48 -5.95 -48.28
C SER A 829 -32.41 -7.12 -48.54
N PHE A 830 -33.69 -6.83 -48.78
CA PHE A 830 -34.70 -7.77 -49.24
C PHE A 830 -35.39 -7.26 -50.50
N LYS A 831 -35.24 -7.98 -51.60
CA LYS A 831 -35.73 -7.58 -52.91
C LYS A 831 -36.58 -8.68 -53.53
N ILE A 832 -37.72 -8.28 -54.10
CA ILE A 832 -38.60 -9.16 -54.89
C ILE A 832 -38.57 -8.71 -56.35
N PHE A 833 -38.43 -9.68 -57.24
CA PHE A 833 -38.40 -9.48 -58.67
C PHE A 833 -39.53 -10.25 -59.36
N ASP A 834 -40.01 -9.73 -60.48
CA ASP A 834 -40.79 -10.52 -61.43
C ASP A 834 -39.90 -11.59 -62.10
N ARG A 835 -40.53 -12.46 -62.89
CA ARG A 835 -39.87 -13.57 -63.60
C ARG A 835 -38.89 -13.09 -64.68
N TRP A 836 -38.91 -11.80 -64.99
CA TRP A 836 -38.09 -11.13 -66.01
C TRP A 836 -37.02 -10.22 -65.39
N GLY A 837 -36.88 -10.21 -64.06
CA GLY A 837 -35.89 -9.41 -63.33
C GLY A 837 -36.31 -7.97 -63.01
N GLY A 838 -37.57 -7.61 -63.24
CA GLY A 838 -38.12 -6.31 -62.85
C GLY A 838 -38.31 -6.24 -61.33
N LEU A 839 -37.76 -5.21 -60.68
CA LEU A 839 -37.91 -4.99 -59.23
C LEU A 839 -39.36 -4.61 -58.89
N LEU A 840 -39.98 -5.39 -58.01
CA LEU A 840 -41.39 -5.23 -57.61
C LEU A 840 -41.54 -4.67 -56.20
N PHE A 841 -40.66 -5.08 -55.30
CA PHE A 841 -40.62 -4.66 -53.90
C PHE A 841 -39.16 -4.62 -53.44
N GLU A 842 -38.84 -3.61 -52.64
CA GLU A 842 -37.56 -3.50 -51.96
C GLU A 842 -37.80 -2.99 -50.56
N ARG A 843 -37.13 -3.65 -49.61
CA ARG A 843 -36.96 -3.15 -48.26
C ARG A 843 -35.51 -3.36 -47.83
N LYS A 844 -35.04 -2.46 -47.00
CA LYS A 844 -33.66 -2.44 -46.48
C LYS A 844 -33.70 -2.11 -45.01
N ASN A 845 -32.64 -2.51 -44.32
CA ASN A 845 -32.36 -2.12 -42.95
C ASN A 845 -33.57 -2.36 -42.04
N PHE A 846 -34.03 -3.60 -42.06
CA PHE A 846 -35.12 -4.04 -41.21
C PHE A 846 -34.69 -5.27 -40.40
N PRO A 847 -35.22 -5.41 -39.18
CA PRO A 847 -34.84 -6.52 -38.32
C PRO A 847 -35.33 -7.85 -38.91
N PRO A 848 -34.60 -8.95 -38.68
CA PRO A 848 -35.09 -10.28 -39.05
C PRO A 848 -36.42 -10.57 -38.33
N ASN A 849 -37.26 -11.42 -38.93
CA ASN A 849 -38.57 -11.80 -38.41
C ASN A 849 -39.64 -10.67 -38.39
N ASP A 850 -39.38 -9.49 -38.97
CA ASP A 850 -40.38 -8.41 -39.07
C ASP A 850 -41.40 -8.66 -40.19
N GLU A 851 -42.58 -9.10 -39.80
CA GLU A 851 -43.70 -9.35 -40.72
C GLU A 851 -44.22 -8.07 -41.39
N ALA A 852 -44.16 -6.91 -40.73
CA ALA A 852 -44.55 -5.64 -41.35
C ALA A 852 -43.57 -5.22 -42.45
N SER A 853 -42.34 -5.74 -42.39
CA SER A 853 -41.33 -5.67 -43.45
C SER A 853 -41.50 -6.69 -44.56
N GLY A 854 -42.36 -7.69 -44.35
CA GLY A 854 -42.74 -8.63 -45.37
C GLY A 854 -43.49 -7.98 -46.54
N TRP A 855 -43.35 -8.60 -47.70
CA TRP A 855 -43.99 -8.16 -48.93
C TRP A 855 -45.46 -8.60 -48.97
N ASP A 856 -46.40 -7.70 -49.21
CA ASP A 856 -47.86 -7.93 -49.19
C ASP A 856 -48.44 -8.45 -50.54
N GLY A 857 -47.57 -8.78 -51.49
CA GLY A 857 -48.01 -9.20 -52.83
C GLY A 857 -48.59 -8.06 -53.67
N ALA A 858 -48.29 -6.81 -53.32
CA ALA A 858 -48.62 -5.63 -54.12
C ALA A 858 -47.34 -4.98 -54.69
N SER A 859 -47.51 -4.26 -55.80
CA SER A 859 -46.47 -3.37 -56.32
C SER A 859 -47.08 -2.01 -56.60
N ARG A 860 -46.46 -0.94 -56.07
CA ARG A 860 -46.94 0.44 -56.19
C ARG A 860 -48.40 0.60 -55.74
N GLY A 861 -48.79 -0.11 -54.68
CA GLY A 861 -50.14 -0.13 -54.14
C GLY A 861 -51.17 -0.91 -54.98
N GLN A 862 -50.75 -1.60 -56.04
CA GLN A 862 -51.62 -2.44 -56.86
C GLN A 862 -51.42 -3.93 -56.53
N PRO A 863 -52.51 -4.68 -56.26
CA PRO A 863 -52.45 -6.12 -56.05
C PRO A 863 -51.86 -6.83 -57.29
N LEU A 864 -50.79 -7.63 -57.11
CA LEU A 864 -50.25 -8.47 -58.20
C LEU A 864 -51.04 -9.79 -58.40
N ASN A 865 -50.90 -10.39 -59.59
CA ASN A 865 -51.51 -11.67 -59.90
C ASN A 865 -50.82 -12.83 -59.17
N SER A 866 -51.59 -13.88 -58.86
CA SER A 866 -51.09 -15.15 -58.36
C SER A 866 -49.99 -15.70 -59.30
N GLY A 867 -48.86 -16.15 -58.73
CA GLY A 867 -47.72 -16.59 -59.52
C GLY A 867 -46.40 -16.69 -58.75
N VAL A 868 -45.36 -17.12 -59.44
CA VAL A 868 -43.99 -17.24 -58.88
C VAL A 868 -43.21 -15.94 -59.08
N TYR A 869 -42.52 -15.53 -58.03
CA TYR A 869 -41.62 -14.37 -57.95
C TYR A 869 -40.25 -14.81 -57.40
N VAL A 870 -39.21 -14.02 -57.64
CA VAL A 870 -37.83 -14.32 -57.21
C VAL A 870 -37.43 -13.37 -56.10
N TYR A 871 -36.75 -13.87 -55.05
CA TYR A 871 -36.21 -13.02 -54.00
C TYR A 871 -34.68 -13.12 -53.91
N ALA A 872 -34.06 -12.02 -53.49
CA ALA A 872 -32.66 -11.96 -53.09
C ALA A 872 -32.58 -11.27 -51.73
N LEU A 873 -31.78 -11.86 -50.85
CA LEU A 873 -31.61 -11.49 -49.46
C LEU A 873 -30.11 -11.33 -49.16
N GLU A 874 -29.74 -10.19 -48.58
CA GLU A 874 -28.43 -9.98 -47.98
C GLU A 874 -28.65 -9.72 -46.49
N VAL A 875 -28.00 -10.51 -45.65
CA VAL A 875 -28.04 -10.37 -44.20
C VAL A 875 -26.68 -9.97 -43.66
N GLU A 876 -26.69 -9.09 -42.67
CA GLU A 876 -25.51 -8.72 -41.89
C GLU A 876 -25.49 -9.60 -40.63
N LEU A 877 -24.39 -10.31 -40.41
CA LEU A 877 -24.15 -11.10 -39.20
C LEU A 877 -23.79 -10.18 -38.04
N LEU A 878 -23.93 -10.67 -36.80
CA LEU A 878 -23.60 -9.88 -35.61
C LEU A 878 -22.14 -9.42 -35.55
N ASN A 879 -21.20 -10.18 -36.13
CA ASN A 879 -19.80 -9.78 -36.23
C ASN A 879 -19.48 -8.91 -37.46
N GLY A 880 -20.50 -8.37 -38.14
CA GLY A 880 -20.36 -7.53 -39.33
C GLY A 880 -20.07 -8.29 -40.63
N GLY A 881 -19.94 -9.62 -40.57
CA GLY A 881 -19.89 -10.49 -41.75
C GLY A 881 -21.18 -10.40 -42.58
N ARG A 882 -21.14 -10.80 -43.85
CA ARG A 882 -22.33 -10.81 -44.71
C ARG A 882 -22.62 -12.19 -45.27
N GLN A 883 -23.90 -12.56 -45.26
CA GLN A 883 -24.39 -13.80 -45.87
C GLN A 883 -25.50 -13.47 -46.89
N VAL A 884 -25.40 -14.06 -48.08
CA VAL A 884 -26.35 -13.83 -49.18
C VAL A 884 -27.17 -15.10 -49.42
N VAL A 885 -28.49 -14.95 -49.50
CA VAL A 885 -29.46 -16.04 -49.73
C VAL A 885 -30.42 -15.63 -50.84
N GLY A 886 -30.83 -16.57 -51.70
CA GLY A 886 -31.79 -16.28 -52.77
C GLY A 886 -32.68 -17.48 -53.09
N GLY A 887 -33.85 -17.22 -53.66
CA GLY A 887 -34.83 -18.27 -53.95
C GLY A 887 -36.09 -17.79 -54.67
N HIS A 888 -37.17 -18.56 -54.55
CA HIS A 888 -38.45 -18.31 -55.21
C HIS A 888 -39.61 -18.33 -54.21
N VAL A 889 -40.64 -17.52 -54.46
CA VAL A 889 -41.87 -17.47 -53.66
C VAL A 889 -43.12 -17.51 -54.54
N VAL A 890 -44.16 -18.20 -54.07
CA VAL A 890 -45.47 -18.27 -54.73
C VAL A 890 -46.47 -17.34 -54.04
N LEU A 891 -47.02 -16.37 -54.78
CA LEU A 891 -48.15 -15.55 -54.34
C LEU A 891 -49.48 -16.24 -54.72
N MET A 892 -50.36 -16.43 -53.74
CA MET A 892 -51.69 -17.05 -53.91
C MET A 892 -52.80 -16.04 -53.55
N ARG A 893 -53.70 -15.77 -54.49
CA ARG A 893 -54.91 -14.96 -54.30
C ARG A 893 -56.13 -15.64 -54.87
#